data_AF-A0A3Q9BY50-F1
#
_entry.id   AF-A0A3Q9BY50-F1
#
_cell.length_a   1.000
_cell.length_b   1.000
_cell.length_c   1.000
_cell.angle_alpha   90.00
_cell.angle_beta   90.00
_cell.angle_gamma   90.00
#
_symmetry.space_group_name_H-M   'P 1'
#
loop_
_entity.id
_entity.type
_entity.pdbx_description
1 polymer ?
#
loop_
_entity_poly.entity_id
_entity_poly.type
_entity_poly.pdbx_seq_one_letter_code
_entity_poly.pdbx_strand_id
1 'polypeptide(L)'
;MQSQDVAPRPAPSASAEPFVDVEQAEAALVEHYPRLVRLAYLVLPPGLGRNRRVLTAHALTQRALPRGRASTPAIPAQSTGRDGDPGYAFVRLQVLRTALEAGLPLTFRAWPKRSQLPPLLPQVWGLRLFPRSGGADELALDQRLSALSGEARAAYVLRGLERLPDGDVRRVLTEAGVADPDEALDEAAEVPAQYALLDSPEFDACSLQARPTDLMRRRQHLKAALAAAAAVAVCGALLGLPGGGWGPDGAAAPAYARNPSAQAALDTANLTRVPATAWQAASRNDFSVWPARGELAHDTALLRRALAVWARPGETVQVSATPGTPSGGPAGPPQLLYAGLVDNARVVILYDGLRIARYAEPKDGTKGAALDFARVDGATPGEASAVVLGRADGNVRYLLAPWVKKAAERDLLKPGSGAMDLTLTEGVTSPLAGPAQQNGGCTSWNVLQLTDRSGTRLMSDLGELVPARLTTGRPGAVHEASGAEALRTWAPYACSLGAMRSAGVRTVNAWAYAEQPLPEAGGSADWVCTRAETWRGGGTRALAQFRTPGSAYGAVAAQAENVPACGPRDPNVLAGVLWKSGSGSWYLLAAGGKNTASISTTGAVRGSGQGNLLAVKAKEGAQAGLKGTLADGRAINGLR
;
A
#
# COMPACT_ATOMS: atom_id res chain seq x y z
N MET A 1 75.23 29.30 -73.90
CA MET A 1 74.73 30.00 -75.10
C MET A 1 73.45 29.32 -75.55
N GLN A 2 72.39 30.10 -75.80
CA GLN A 2 71.19 29.92 -76.67
C GLN A 2 70.68 28.48 -76.96
N SER A 3 69.38 28.17 -77.06
CA SER A 3 68.18 28.98 -77.26
C SER A 3 66.92 28.19 -76.86
N GLN A 4 65.84 28.96 -76.77
CA GLN A 4 64.42 28.66 -76.56
C GLN A 4 63.85 27.47 -77.37
N ASP A 5 62.85 26.78 -76.80
CA ASP A 5 61.58 26.56 -77.51
C ASP A 5 60.41 26.32 -76.55
N VAL A 6 59.28 26.94 -76.89
CA VAL A 6 58.00 26.96 -76.18
C VAL A 6 57.07 25.92 -76.81
N ALA A 7 56.43 25.08 -76.00
CA ALA A 7 55.17 24.41 -76.35
C ALA A 7 54.36 24.09 -75.08
N PRO A 8 53.01 24.19 -75.15
CA PRO A 8 52.19 24.63 -74.03
C PRO A 8 51.86 23.48 -73.08
N ARG A 9 51.89 23.74 -71.76
CA ARG A 9 51.07 22.94 -70.84
C ARG A 9 49.66 23.53 -70.80
N PRO A 10 48.63 22.67 -70.75
CA PRO A 10 47.28 23.05 -71.09
C PRO A 10 46.79 24.17 -70.18
N ALA A 11 46.01 25.10 -70.74
CA ALA A 11 45.09 25.88 -69.93
C ALA A 11 44.36 24.91 -68.98
N PRO A 12 44.27 25.18 -67.66
CA PRO A 12 43.29 24.46 -66.87
C PRO A 12 41.96 24.77 -67.53
N SER A 13 41.41 23.76 -68.20
CA SER A 13 40.07 23.78 -68.75
C SER A 13 39.18 24.39 -67.70
N ALA A 14 38.52 25.48 -68.09
CA ALA A 14 37.49 26.10 -67.30
C ALA A 14 36.53 25.02 -66.77
N SER A 15 35.99 25.26 -65.58
CA SER A 15 34.95 24.46 -64.91
C SER A 15 35.38 23.12 -64.30
N ALA A 16 36.45 23.11 -63.50
CA ALA A 16 36.39 22.27 -62.30
C ALA A 16 35.55 23.06 -61.28
N GLU A 17 34.25 22.76 -61.19
CA GLU A 17 33.43 23.25 -60.07
C GLU A 17 34.22 22.99 -58.77
N PRO A 18 34.42 23.98 -57.90
CA PRO A 18 35.02 23.69 -56.61
C PRO A 18 34.13 22.62 -55.97
N PHE A 19 34.73 21.53 -55.50
CA PHE A 19 34.02 20.50 -54.76
C PHE A 19 34.41 20.65 -53.30
N VAL A 20 33.42 20.64 -52.41
CA VAL A 20 33.67 20.61 -50.97
C VAL A 20 33.94 19.16 -50.60
N ASP A 21 35.14 18.89 -50.10
CA ASP A 21 35.49 17.58 -49.55
C ASP A 21 34.88 17.41 -48.15
N VAL A 22 34.64 16.16 -47.75
CA VAL A 22 34.03 15.81 -46.47
C VAL A 22 34.84 16.37 -45.30
N GLU A 23 36.18 16.31 -45.39
CA GLU A 23 37.09 16.83 -44.35
C GLU A 23 36.96 18.35 -44.18
N GLN A 24 36.80 19.09 -45.28
CA GLN A 24 36.61 20.55 -45.24
C GLN A 24 35.24 20.92 -44.66
N ALA A 25 34.19 20.18 -45.03
CA ALA A 25 32.86 20.36 -44.45
C ALA A 25 32.82 19.99 -42.95
N GLU A 26 33.57 18.97 -42.53
CA GLU A 26 33.69 18.55 -41.13
C GLU A 26 34.42 19.60 -40.30
N ALA A 27 35.56 20.10 -40.77
CA ALA A 27 36.30 21.17 -40.11
C ALA A 27 35.42 22.42 -39.92
N ALA A 28 34.70 22.84 -40.98
CA ALA A 28 33.80 23.98 -40.92
C ALA A 28 32.61 23.76 -39.97
N LEU A 29 32.04 22.55 -39.96
CA LEU A 29 30.96 22.18 -39.04
C LEU A 29 31.42 22.25 -37.58
N VAL A 30 32.62 21.76 -37.27
CA VAL A 30 33.18 21.79 -35.91
C VAL A 30 33.52 23.22 -35.48
N GLU A 31 34.17 24.01 -36.35
CA GLU A 31 34.53 25.41 -36.06
C GLU A 31 33.29 26.28 -35.81
N HIS A 32 32.24 26.10 -36.61
CA HIS A 32 31.05 26.95 -36.58
C HIS A 32 29.81 26.27 -35.98
N TYR A 33 29.99 25.17 -35.23
CA TYR A 33 28.90 24.36 -34.72
C TYR A 33 27.82 25.17 -33.96
N PRO A 34 28.16 26.07 -33.00
CA PRO A 34 27.15 26.83 -32.28
C PRO A 34 26.35 27.78 -33.18
N ARG A 35 27.01 28.38 -34.18
CA ARG A 35 26.39 29.31 -35.13
C ARG A 35 25.40 28.58 -36.06
N LEU A 36 25.78 27.41 -36.57
CA LEU A 36 24.93 26.55 -37.40
C LEU A 36 23.72 26.00 -36.63
N VAL A 37 23.92 25.58 -35.39
CA VAL A 37 22.82 25.12 -34.52
C VAL A 37 21.85 26.27 -34.20
N ARG A 38 22.36 27.47 -33.95
CA ARG A 38 21.54 28.67 -33.72
C ARG A 38 20.71 29.04 -34.95
N LEU A 39 21.30 28.98 -36.15
CA LEU A 39 20.60 29.16 -37.42
C LEU A 39 19.44 28.15 -37.54
N ALA A 40 19.70 26.86 -37.32
CA ALA A 40 18.66 25.83 -37.37
C ALA A 40 17.56 26.08 -36.33
N TYR A 41 17.91 26.44 -35.09
CA TYR A 41 16.96 26.69 -34.01
C TYR A 41 15.97 27.81 -34.33
N LEU A 42 16.46 28.90 -34.92
CA LEU A 42 15.68 30.08 -35.28
C LEU A 42 14.77 29.83 -36.48
N VAL A 43 15.18 29.02 -37.45
CA VAL A 43 14.37 28.71 -38.65
C VAL A 43 13.25 27.71 -38.32
N LEU A 44 13.54 26.73 -37.46
CA LEU A 44 12.60 25.68 -37.08
C LEU A 44 11.28 26.24 -36.52
N PRO A 45 10.13 25.65 -36.88
CA PRO A 45 8.84 26.21 -36.53
C PRO A 45 8.58 26.20 -35.01
N PRO A 46 7.94 27.24 -34.46
CA PRO A 46 7.64 27.36 -33.05
C PRO A 46 6.74 26.22 -32.53
N GLY A 47 5.88 25.67 -33.39
CA GLY A 47 4.97 24.56 -33.08
C GLY A 47 5.66 23.26 -32.64
N LEU A 48 6.96 23.08 -32.91
CA LEU A 48 7.72 21.94 -32.38
C LEU A 48 7.90 22.00 -30.86
N GLY A 49 7.78 23.18 -30.26
CA GLY A 49 8.05 23.43 -28.84
C GLY A 49 9.55 23.54 -28.55
N ARG A 50 9.92 24.42 -27.60
CA ARG A 50 11.32 24.83 -27.33
C ARG A 50 12.30 23.65 -27.17
N ASN A 51 11.96 22.62 -26.40
CA ASN A 51 12.84 21.46 -26.18
C ASN A 51 13.06 20.62 -27.45
N ARG A 52 12.02 20.39 -28.26
CA ARG A 52 12.16 19.62 -29.51
C ARG A 52 12.89 20.42 -30.57
N ARG A 53 12.70 21.74 -30.63
CA ARG A 53 13.48 22.64 -31.49
C ARG A 53 14.98 22.52 -31.22
N VAL A 54 15.41 22.54 -29.95
CA VAL A 54 16.83 22.37 -29.56
C VAL A 54 17.40 21.06 -30.09
N LEU A 55 16.75 19.93 -29.81
CA LEU A 55 17.25 18.62 -30.23
C LEU A 55 17.25 18.46 -31.75
N THR A 56 16.25 19.02 -32.43
CA THR A 56 16.16 18.98 -33.90
C THR A 56 17.26 19.83 -34.52
N ALA A 57 17.52 21.03 -34.01
CA ALA A 57 18.59 21.91 -34.48
C ALA A 57 19.97 21.23 -34.43
N HIS A 58 20.29 20.56 -33.32
CA HIS A 58 21.52 19.77 -33.20
C HIS A 58 21.57 18.61 -34.19
N ALA A 59 20.50 17.85 -34.31
CA ALA A 59 20.48 16.69 -35.21
C ALA A 59 20.57 17.07 -36.68
N LEU A 60 19.95 18.17 -37.10
CA LEU A 60 20.06 18.70 -38.46
C LEU A 60 21.50 19.15 -38.74
N THR A 61 22.10 19.88 -37.79
CA THR A 61 23.49 20.33 -37.91
C THR A 61 24.46 19.15 -38.02
N GLN A 62 24.37 18.16 -37.13
CA GLN A 62 25.23 16.96 -37.18
C GLN A 62 25.06 16.10 -38.45
N ARG A 63 23.93 16.23 -39.15
CA ARG A 63 23.62 15.49 -40.38
C ARG A 63 23.93 16.28 -41.65
N ALA A 64 24.44 17.50 -41.53
CA ALA A 64 24.71 18.39 -42.66
C ALA A 64 25.97 18.01 -43.46
N LEU A 65 26.75 17.03 -42.99
CA LEU A 65 27.92 16.54 -43.72
C LEU A 65 27.52 15.85 -45.03
N PRO A 66 28.29 16.06 -46.11
CA PRO A 66 28.03 15.41 -47.38
C PRO A 66 28.35 13.90 -47.29
N ARG A 67 27.62 13.07 -48.05
CA ARG A 67 27.85 11.60 -48.10
C ARG A 67 28.97 11.18 -49.08
N GLY A 68 29.65 12.15 -49.69
CA GLY A 68 30.69 12.02 -50.72
C GLY A 68 31.13 13.41 -51.21
N ARG A 69 31.86 13.52 -52.33
CA ARG A 69 32.20 14.83 -52.92
C ARG A 69 30.93 15.55 -53.40
N ALA A 70 30.71 16.79 -52.97
CA ALA A 70 29.56 17.60 -53.35
C ALA A 70 30.00 18.91 -54.02
N SER A 71 29.30 19.33 -55.08
CA SER A 71 29.56 20.62 -55.73
C SER A 71 29.38 21.76 -54.72
N THR A 72 30.29 22.72 -54.73
CA THR A 72 30.21 23.91 -53.86
C THR A 72 28.97 24.71 -54.23
N PRO A 73 28.17 25.21 -53.26
CA PRO A 73 27.10 26.15 -53.54
C PRO A 73 27.67 27.38 -54.25
N ALA A 74 26.95 27.93 -55.23
CA ALA A 74 27.47 28.98 -56.11
C ALA A 74 27.39 30.36 -55.43
N ILE A 75 28.13 30.54 -54.34
CA ILE A 75 28.37 31.86 -53.75
C ILE A 75 29.80 32.29 -54.12
N PRO A 76 30.00 33.25 -55.05
CA PRO A 76 31.28 33.91 -55.24
C PRO A 76 31.67 34.60 -53.95
N ALA A 77 32.87 34.27 -53.46
CA ALA A 77 33.53 34.93 -52.35
C ALA A 77 33.72 36.42 -52.64
N GLN A 78 32.74 37.25 -52.30
CA GLN A 78 32.90 38.69 -52.14
C GLN A 78 32.14 39.18 -50.91
N SER A 79 32.38 38.54 -49.76
CA SER A 79 32.29 39.22 -48.48
C SER A 79 33.68 39.13 -47.82
N THR A 80 34.26 40.27 -47.48
CA THR A 80 35.63 40.41 -46.95
C THR A 80 35.66 40.04 -45.46
N GLY A 81 35.23 38.83 -45.14
CA GLY A 81 35.23 38.27 -43.80
C GLY A 81 35.49 36.78 -43.82
N ARG A 82 35.74 36.23 -42.64
CA ARG A 82 36.03 34.81 -42.35
C ARG A 82 34.95 33.80 -42.84
N ASP A 83 33.91 34.28 -43.52
CA ASP A 83 32.71 33.58 -44.02
C ASP A 83 32.80 33.15 -45.51
N GLY A 84 33.98 33.26 -46.13
CA GLY A 84 34.25 32.82 -47.50
C GLY A 84 34.65 31.34 -47.64
N ASP A 85 34.58 30.54 -46.57
CA ASP A 85 34.93 29.12 -46.62
C ASP A 85 33.85 28.30 -47.37
N PRO A 86 34.21 27.64 -48.50
CA PRO A 86 33.33 26.73 -49.22
C PRO A 86 32.68 25.67 -48.33
N GLY A 87 33.42 25.17 -47.33
CA GLY A 87 32.94 24.19 -46.34
C GLY A 87 31.78 24.74 -45.53
N TYR A 88 31.96 25.91 -44.90
CA TYR A 88 30.91 26.58 -44.13
C TYR A 88 29.69 26.93 -44.98
N ALA A 89 29.88 27.47 -46.18
CA ALA A 89 28.78 27.82 -47.09
C ALA A 89 27.93 26.59 -47.46
N PHE A 90 28.57 25.45 -47.73
CA PHE A 90 27.90 24.19 -48.00
C PHE A 90 27.10 23.70 -46.78
N VAL A 91 27.73 23.65 -45.60
CA VAL A 91 27.07 23.16 -44.38
C VAL A 91 25.90 24.06 -44.01
N ARG A 92 26.05 25.39 -44.10
CA ARG A 92 24.97 26.36 -43.87
C ARG A 92 23.78 26.10 -44.78
N LEU A 93 24.00 25.92 -46.08
CA LEU A 93 22.93 25.64 -47.03
C LEU A 93 22.19 24.34 -46.68
N GLN A 94 22.92 23.28 -46.33
CA GLN A 94 22.30 22.01 -45.92
C GLN A 94 21.50 22.14 -44.62
N VAL A 95 22.02 22.85 -43.63
CA VAL A 95 21.30 23.11 -42.38
C VAL A 95 20.03 23.91 -42.63
N LEU A 96 20.10 24.97 -43.44
CA LEU A 96 18.95 25.80 -43.80
C LEU A 96 17.87 24.99 -44.54
N ARG A 97 18.28 24.27 -45.59
CA ARG A 97 17.38 23.41 -46.38
C ARG A 97 16.67 22.40 -45.50
N THR A 98 17.42 21.68 -44.66
CA THR A 98 16.84 20.65 -43.79
C THR A 98 15.99 21.23 -42.66
N ALA A 99 16.26 22.45 -42.18
CA ALA A 99 15.43 23.16 -41.22
C ALA A 99 14.09 23.61 -41.82
N LEU A 100 14.09 24.12 -43.06
CA LEU A 100 12.88 24.44 -43.81
C LEU A 100 12.05 23.18 -44.09
N GLU A 101 12.69 22.10 -44.56
CA GLU A 101 12.03 20.81 -44.77
C GLU A 101 11.39 20.25 -43.49
N ALA A 102 12.06 20.39 -42.34
CA ALA A 102 11.55 19.95 -41.05
C ALA A 102 10.26 20.68 -40.63
N GLY A 103 10.00 21.87 -41.20
CA GLY A 103 8.80 22.66 -40.97
C GLY A 103 7.63 22.37 -41.92
N LEU A 104 7.85 21.61 -42.99
CA LEU A 104 6.79 21.27 -43.94
C LEU A 104 5.73 20.35 -43.30
N PRO A 105 4.44 20.57 -43.60
CA PRO A 105 3.36 19.72 -43.09
C PRO A 105 3.52 18.28 -43.60
N LEU A 106 3.38 17.32 -42.69
CA LEU A 106 3.33 15.91 -43.04
C LEU A 106 1.99 15.61 -43.72
N THR A 107 2.01 15.36 -45.02
CA THR A 107 0.83 14.94 -45.78
C THR A 107 0.85 13.43 -45.99
N PHE A 108 -0.32 12.79 -46.02
CA PHE A 108 -0.43 11.34 -46.21
C PHE A 108 0.09 10.87 -47.60
N ARG A 109 0.31 11.79 -48.54
CA ARG A 109 0.72 11.50 -49.92
C ARG A 109 2.24 11.49 -50.13
N ALA A 110 3.03 11.99 -49.17
CA ALA A 110 4.48 12.07 -49.29
C ALA A 110 5.16 11.36 -48.11
N TRP A 111 6.22 10.59 -48.39
CA TRP A 111 7.02 9.98 -47.34
C TRP A 111 7.79 11.05 -46.55
N PRO A 112 7.81 10.98 -45.21
CA PRO A 112 8.51 11.96 -44.39
C PRO A 112 10.01 11.93 -44.71
N LYS A 113 10.60 13.10 -44.91
CA LYS A 113 12.04 13.24 -45.05
C LYS A 113 12.73 12.99 -43.71
N ARG A 114 14.00 12.58 -43.75
CA ARG A 114 14.81 12.34 -42.53
C ARG A 114 14.89 13.57 -41.61
N SER A 115 14.78 14.78 -42.17
CA SER A 115 14.74 16.07 -41.47
C SER A 115 13.47 16.27 -40.64
N GLN A 116 12.36 15.64 -41.04
CA GLN A 116 11.05 15.73 -40.35
C GLN A 116 10.88 14.67 -39.25
N LEU A 117 11.75 13.66 -39.23
CA LEU A 117 11.72 12.59 -38.23
C LEU A 117 12.37 13.05 -36.91
N PRO A 118 11.85 12.61 -35.74
CA PRO A 118 12.43 12.97 -34.46
C PRO A 118 13.90 12.51 -34.36
N PRO A 119 14.77 13.30 -33.71
CA PRO A 119 16.18 13.00 -33.63
C PRO A 119 16.47 11.80 -32.72
N LEU A 120 17.41 10.94 -33.12
CA LEU A 120 17.93 9.82 -32.32
C LEU A 120 19.07 10.27 -31.39
N LEU A 121 18.98 11.48 -30.85
CA LEU A 121 19.93 11.96 -29.85
C LEU A 121 19.58 11.35 -28.49
N PRO A 122 20.58 11.04 -27.63
CA PRO A 122 20.30 10.51 -26.30
C PRO A 122 19.42 11.49 -25.51
N GLN A 123 18.23 11.04 -25.12
CA GLN A 123 17.30 11.81 -24.30
C GLN A 123 17.45 11.37 -22.85
N VAL A 124 17.82 12.30 -21.97
CA VAL A 124 17.85 12.03 -20.52
C VAL A 124 16.42 12.05 -20.00
N TRP A 125 15.96 10.88 -19.55
CA TRP A 125 14.60 10.74 -19.05
C TRP A 125 14.38 11.60 -17.79
N GLY A 126 13.34 12.42 -17.82
CA GLY A 126 12.97 13.30 -16.70
C GLY A 126 13.54 14.72 -16.75
N LEU A 127 14.35 15.05 -17.76
CA LEU A 127 14.88 16.40 -17.97
C LEU A 127 14.41 16.97 -19.31
N ARG A 128 14.19 18.29 -19.35
CA ARG A 128 14.00 19.07 -20.57
C ARG A 128 15.10 20.13 -20.66
N LEU A 129 15.57 20.33 -21.89
CA LEU A 129 16.61 21.30 -22.20
C LEU A 129 15.97 22.52 -22.86
N PHE A 130 16.34 23.70 -22.39
CA PHE A 130 15.90 24.97 -22.94
C PHE A 130 17.10 25.92 -23.04
N PRO A 131 17.20 26.79 -24.06
CA PRO A 131 18.11 27.91 -24.03
C PRO A 131 17.86 28.79 -22.79
N ARG A 132 18.83 29.62 -22.42
CA ARG A 132 18.63 30.55 -21.30
C ARG A 132 17.54 31.57 -21.66
N SER A 133 16.56 31.77 -20.81
CA SER A 133 15.53 32.80 -21.04
C SER A 133 16.17 34.18 -21.21
N GLY A 134 15.78 34.91 -22.25
CA GLY A 134 16.16 36.29 -22.47
C GLY A 134 15.25 37.26 -21.72
N GLY A 135 15.47 38.56 -21.94
CA GLY A 135 14.64 39.63 -21.40
C GLY A 135 13.36 39.84 -22.21
N ALA A 136 12.70 40.98 -21.98
CA ALA A 136 11.45 41.30 -22.64
C ALA A 136 11.62 41.52 -24.17
N ASP A 137 12.76 42.04 -24.59
CA ASP A 137 13.05 42.32 -26.01
C ASP A 137 13.28 41.04 -26.81
N GLU A 138 14.00 40.07 -26.25
CA GLU A 138 14.20 38.75 -26.88
C GLU A 138 12.89 37.96 -26.97
N LEU A 139 12.04 38.04 -25.94
CA LEU A 139 10.70 37.44 -25.97
C LEU A 139 9.80 38.08 -27.04
N ALA A 140 9.82 39.42 -27.15
CA ALA A 140 9.07 40.15 -28.17
C ALA A 140 9.56 39.78 -29.58
N LEU A 141 10.86 39.58 -29.76
CA LEU A 141 11.42 39.09 -31.03
C LEU A 141 11.02 37.63 -31.33
N ASP A 142 11.12 36.70 -30.38
CA ASP A 142 10.67 35.30 -30.55
C ASP A 142 9.18 35.25 -30.96
N GLN A 143 8.33 36.10 -30.37
CA GLN A 143 6.91 36.21 -30.73
C GLN A 143 6.70 36.68 -32.17
N ARG A 144 7.40 37.73 -32.60
CA ARG A 144 7.30 38.23 -33.99
C ARG A 144 7.81 37.19 -34.99
N LEU A 145 8.96 36.58 -34.73
CA LEU A 145 9.51 35.51 -35.58
C LEU A 145 8.58 34.29 -35.63
N SER A 146 7.87 33.99 -34.55
CA SER A 146 6.91 32.88 -34.52
C SER A 146 5.70 33.07 -35.45
N ALA A 147 5.38 34.32 -35.80
CA ALA A 147 4.28 34.66 -36.70
C ALA A 147 4.66 34.55 -38.19
N LEU A 148 5.96 34.63 -38.51
CA LEU A 148 6.48 34.52 -39.87
C LEU A 148 6.36 33.10 -40.44
N SER A 149 6.34 32.98 -41.76
CA SER A 149 6.60 31.74 -42.50
C SER A 149 8.00 31.18 -42.19
N GLY A 150 8.25 29.91 -42.55
CA GLY A 150 9.56 29.29 -42.33
C GLY A 150 10.64 29.95 -43.18
N GLU A 151 10.25 30.30 -44.40
CA GLU A 151 11.01 30.96 -45.44
C GLU A 151 11.36 32.40 -45.02
N ALA A 152 10.40 33.17 -44.49
CA ALA A 152 10.65 34.51 -43.99
C ALA A 152 11.49 34.53 -42.71
N ARG A 153 11.31 33.57 -41.79
CA ARG A 153 12.26 33.39 -40.67
C ARG A 153 13.67 33.12 -41.18
N ALA A 154 13.84 32.26 -42.18
CA ALA A 154 15.13 32.01 -42.80
C ALA A 154 15.74 33.28 -43.40
N ALA A 155 14.96 34.08 -44.12
CA ALA A 155 15.42 35.36 -44.66
C ALA A 155 15.88 36.33 -43.56
N TYR A 156 15.09 36.50 -42.49
CA TYR A 156 15.43 37.35 -41.35
C TYR A 156 16.72 36.90 -40.64
N VAL A 157 16.89 35.58 -40.45
CA VAL A 157 18.08 35.00 -39.80
C VAL A 157 19.32 35.14 -40.69
N LEU A 158 19.21 34.96 -42.00
CA LEU A 158 20.33 35.16 -42.92
C LEU A 158 20.78 36.63 -42.99
N ARG A 159 19.84 37.59 -42.94
CA ARG A 159 20.16 39.03 -42.84
C ARG A 159 20.87 39.37 -41.54
N GLY A 160 20.44 38.80 -40.41
CA GLY A 160 20.95 39.17 -39.10
C GLY A 160 22.16 38.35 -38.62
N LEU A 161 22.01 37.03 -38.54
CA LEU A 161 23.01 36.09 -38.00
C LEU A 161 24.15 35.83 -39.01
N GLU A 162 23.82 35.71 -40.29
CA GLU A 162 24.80 35.51 -41.36
C GLU A 162 25.25 36.82 -42.03
N ARG A 163 24.59 37.94 -41.72
CA ARG A 163 24.92 39.29 -42.22
C ARG A 163 25.03 39.35 -43.75
N LEU A 164 24.22 38.55 -44.43
CA LEU A 164 24.20 38.49 -45.89
C LEU A 164 23.36 39.63 -46.47
N PRO A 165 23.82 40.27 -47.56
CA PRO A 165 23.00 41.22 -48.30
C PRO A 165 21.85 40.50 -49.00
N ASP A 166 20.75 41.21 -49.28
CA ASP A 166 19.51 40.63 -49.81
C ASP A 166 19.70 39.80 -51.10
N GLY A 167 20.64 40.20 -51.97
CA GLY A 167 20.99 39.43 -53.16
C GLY A 167 21.56 38.03 -52.84
N ASP A 168 22.36 37.92 -51.79
CA ASP A 168 22.93 36.66 -51.32
C ASP A 168 21.89 35.83 -50.56
N VAL A 169 21.02 36.48 -49.78
CA VAL A 169 19.88 35.82 -49.12
C VAL A 169 18.95 35.19 -50.15
N ARG A 170 18.56 35.94 -51.19
CA ARG A 170 17.73 35.46 -52.30
C ARG A 170 18.33 34.20 -52.93
N ARG A 171 19.63 34.23 -53.22
CA ARG A 171 20.35 33.10 -53.80
C ARG A 171 20.36 31.89 -52.88
N VAL A 172 20.68 32.06 -51.59
CA VAL A 172 20.72 30.97 -50.62
C VAL A 172 19.33 30.34 -50.42
N LEU A 173 18.26 31.14 -50.37
CA LEU A 173 16.88 30.63 -50.28
C LEU A 173 16.47 29.87 -51.55
N THR A 174 16.82 30.40 -52.73
CA THR A 174 16.60 29.71 -54.01
C THR A 174 17.29 28.36 -54.03
N GLU A 175 18.57 28.32 -53.66
CA GLU A 175 19.34 27.08 -53.56
C GLU A 175 18.78 26.13 -52.48
N ALA A 176 18.20 26.66 -51.40
CA ALA A 176 17.54 25.85 -50.38
C ALA A 176 16.21 25.24 -50.87
N GLY A 177 15.69 25.66 -52.03
CA GLY A 177 14.46 25.15 -52.63
C GLY A 177 13.20 25.94 -52.25
N VAL A 178 13.35 27.20 -51.82
CA VAL A 178 12.22 28.11 -51.57
C VAL A 178 11.61 28.54 -52.90
N ALA A 179 10.29 28.43 -53.03
CA ALA A 179 9.57 28.69 -54.27
C ALA A 179 9.52 30.18 -54.64
N ASP A 180 9.31 31.05 -53.64
CA ASP A 180 9.31 32.51 -53.80
C ASP A 180 10.21 33.18 -52.75
N PRO A 181 11.51 33.36 -53.06
CA PRO A 181 12.45 34.02 -52.15
C PRO A 181 12.17 35.51 -51.94
N ASP A 182 11.50 36.18 -52.88
CA ASP A 182 11.21 37.61 -52.80
C ASP A 182 10.07 37.88 -51.82
N GLU A 183 9.00 37.07 -51.88
CA GLU A 183 7.93 37.08 -50.87
C GLU A 183 8.47 36.85 -49.45
N ALA A 184 9.41 35.90 -49.30
CA ALA A 184 10.06 35.65 -48.01
C ALA A 184 10.90 36.83 -47.50
N LEU A 185 11.55 37.58 -48.40
CA LEU A 185 12.34 38.77 -48.06
C LEU A 185 11.44 39.95 -47.66
N ASP A 186 10.29 40.09 -48.32
CA ASP A 186 9.28 41.12 -48.04
C ASP A 186 8.59 40.85 -46.70
N GLU A 187 8.12 39.63 -46.45
CA GLU A 187 7.51 39.22 -45.18
C GLU A 187 8.51 39.38 -44.01
N ALA A 188 9.79 39.03 -44.23
CA ALA A 188 10.83 39.25 -43.24
C ALA A 188 11.11 40.73 -42.93
N ALA A 189 10.80 41.65 -43.85
CA ALA A 189 10.97 43.09 -43.65
C ALA A 189 9.88 43.71 -42.76
N GLU A 190 8.76 43.01 -42.53
CA GLU A 190 7.71 43.42 -41.59
C GLU A 190 8.18 43.38 -40.13
N VAL A 191 9.21 42.60 -39.82
CA VAL A 191 9.81 42.53 -38.48
C VAL A 191 10.95 43.56 -38.36
N PRO A 192 10.93 44.46 -37.34
CA PRO A 192 11.98 45.45 -37.15
C PRO A 192 13.37 44.83 -37.06
N ALA A 193 14.37 45.44 -37.70
CA ALA A 193 15.76 44.97 -37.76
C ALA A 193 16.44 45.02 -36.37
N GLN A 194 16.20 44.01 -35.54
CA GLN A 194 16.77 43.86 -34.20
C GLN A 194 17.82 42.74 -34.19
N TYR A 195 18.71 42.73 -35.18
CA TYR A 195 19.62 41.60 -35.44
C TYR A 195 20.58 41.29 -34.30
N ALA A 196 20.96 42.27 -33.48
CA ALA A 196 21.80 42.06 -32.31
C ALA A 196 21.19 41.08 -31.29
N LEU A 197 19.85 41.00 -31.21
CA LEU A 197 19.15 40.09 -30.31
C LEU A 197 19.26 38.62 -30.75
N LEU A 198 19.53 38.35 -32.04
CA LEU A 198 19.74 36.99 -32.54
C LEU A 198 21.00 36.36 -31.93
N ASP A 199 21.96 37.18 -31.48
CA ASP A 199 23.16 36.70 -30.81
C ASP A 199 22.97 36.39 -29.31
N SER A 200 21.77 36.66 -28.77
CA SER A 200 21.47 36.48 -27.35
C SER A 200 21.45 35.00 -26.92
N PRO A 201 21.65 34.73 -25.61
CA PRO A 201 21.54 33.38 -25.05
C PRO A 201 20.16 32.71 -25.20
N GLU A 202 19.09 33.46 -25.52
CA GLU A 202 17.74 32.88 -25.74
C GLU A 202 17.64 32.07 -27.03
N PHE A 203 18.42 32.45 -28.03
CA PHE A 203 18.49 31.72 -29.30
C PHE A 203 19.68 30.76 -29.36
N ASP A 204 20.46 30.68 -28.29
CA ASP A 204 21.60 29.77 -28.16
C ASP A 204 21.19 28.37 -27.71
N ALA A 205 20.98 27.48 -28.67
CA ALA A 205 20.71 26.07 -28.40
C ALA A 205 21.94 25.27 -27.93
N CYS A 206 23.15 25.85 -27.89
CA CYS A 206 24.33 25.23 -27.28
C CYS A 206 24.49 25.60 -25.78
N SER A 207 23.96 26.72 -25.32
CA SER A 207 23.95 27.14 -23.90
C SER A 207 22.61 26.81 -23.22
N LEU A 208 22.47 25.57 -22.75
CA LEU A 208 21.20 25.02 -22.27
C LEU A 208 21.07 25.01 -20.73
N GLN A 209 19.85 25.22 -20.23
CA GLN A 209 19.43 24.92 -18.86
C GLN A 209 18.62 23.64 -18.82
N ALA A 210 18.95 22.75 -17.88
CA ALA A 210 18.15 21.57 -17.59
C ALA A 210 17.04 21.92 -16.58
N ARG A 211 15.79 21.61 -16.94
CA ARG A 211 14.63 21.73 -16.03
C ARG A 211 13.95 20.36 -15.89
N PRO A 212 13.36 20.04 -14.74
CA PRO A 212 12.59 18.82 -14.58
C PRO A 212 11.39 18.82 -15.53
N THR A 213 11.05 17.65 -16.10
CA THR A 213 9.76 17.45 -16.76
C THR A 213 8.63 17.61 -15.76
N ASP A 214 7.49 18.17 -16.17
CA ASP A 214 6.27 18.27 -15.34
C ASP A 214 5.95 16.93 -14.65
N LEU A 215 6.22 16.87 -13.34
CA LEU A 215 6.14 15.68 -12.52
C LEU A 215 4.69 15.20 -12.33
N MET A 216 3.72 16.12 -12.39
CA MET A 216 2.31 15.79 -12.25
C MET A 216 1.77 15.13 -13.52
N ARG A 217 2.15 15.65 -14.69
CA ARG A 217 1.80 15.04 -15.98
C ARG A 217 2.39 13.65 -16.14
N ARG A 218 3.61 13.41 -15.66
CA ARG A 218 4.25 12.08 -15.69
C ARG A 218 3.49 11.05 -14.84
N ARG A 219 2.96 11.45 -13.69
CA ARG A 219 2.14 10.57 -12.83
C ARG A 219 0.80 10.21 -13.47
N GLN A 220 0.25 11.11 -14.30
CA GLN A 220 -0.98 10.87 -15.05
C GLN A 220 -0.73 10.03 -16.30
N HIS A 221 0.33 10.30 -17.06
CA HIS A 221 0.68 9.53 -18.25
C HIS A 221 1.19 8.12 -17.93
N LEU A 222 1.84 7.90 -16.78
CA LEU A 222 2.21 6.55 -16.34
C LEU A 222 0.96 5.70 -16.03
N LYS A 223 -0.07 6.32 -15.43
CA LYS A 223 -1.37 5.66 -15.20
C LYS A 223 -2.08 5.35 -16.51
N ALA A 224 -2.05 6.27 -17.47
CA ALA A 224 -2.62 6.05 -18.80
C ALA A 224 -1.84 5.00 -19.62
N ALA A 225 -0.51 4.97 -19.51
CA ALA A 225 0.33 3.98 -20.18
C ALA A 225 0.15 2.56 -19.59
N LEU A 226 -0.06 2.45 -18.27
CA LEU A 226 -0.43 1.17 -17.64
C LEU A 226 -1.79 0.67 -18.12
N ALA A 227 -2.76 1.57 -18.30
CA ALA A 227 -4.07 1.23 -18.85
C ALA A 227 -3.98 0.83 -20.34
N ALA A 228 -3.19 1.54 -21.15
CA ALA A 228 -2.99 1.23 -22.56
C ALA A 228 -2.18 -0.07 -22.76
N ALA A 229 -1.16 -0.34 -21.93
CA ALA A 229 -0.43 -1.59 -21.94
C ALA A 229 -1.31 -2.79 -21.55
N ALA A 230 -2.24 -2.60 -20.61
CA ALA A 230 -3.25 -3.61 -20.30
C ALA A 230 -4.20 -3.87 -21.48
N ALA A 231 -4.61 -2.82 -22.20
CA ALA A 231 -5.47 -2.96 -23.39
C ALA A 231 -4.76 -3.63 -24.57
N VAL A 232 -3.50 -3.25 -24.86
CA VAL A 232 -2.69 -3.86 -25.93
C VAL A 232 -2.29 -5.29 -25.57
N ALA A 233 -2.05 -5.62 -24.29
CA ALA A 233 -1.84 -7.00 -23.85
C ALA A 233 -3.10 -7.87 -24.06
N VAL A 234 -4.29 -7.31 -23.85
CA VAL A 234 -5.56 -8.00 -24.12
C VAL A 234 -5.80 -8.18 -25.62
N CYS A 235 -5.46 -7.20 -26.46
CA CYS A 235 -5.61 -7.31 -27.92
C CYS A 235 -4.52 -8.20 -28.57
N GLY A 236 -3.28 -8.19 -28.05
CA GLY A 236 -2.18 -9.03 -28.51
C GLY A 236 -2.35 -10.51 -28.15
N ALA A 237 -2.93 -10.80 -26.98
CA ALA A 237 -3.24 -12.17 -26.55
C ALA A 237 -4.31 -12.87 -27.41
N LEU A 238 -5.06 -12.13 -28.24
CA LEU A 238 -6.08 -12.68 -29.14
C LEU A 238 -5.55 -13.05 -30.53
N LEU A 239 -4.36 -12.60 -30.93
CA LEU A 239 -3.90 -12.69 -32.33
C LEU A 239 -2.52 -13.35 -32.54
N GLY A 240 -1.80 -13.75 -31.51
CA GLY A 240 -0.45 -14.33 -31.66
C GLY A 240 -0.11 -15.42 -30.65
N LEU A 241 -0.63 -16.63 -30.86
CA LEU A 241 -0.09 -17.85 -30.23
C LEU A 241 0.61 -18.70 -31.30
N PRO A 242 1.94 -18.89 -31.15
CA PRO A 242 2.49 -20.23 -31.13
C PRO A 242 3.02 -20.54 -29.73
N GLY A 243 2.87 -21.81 -29.36
CA GLY A 243 2.91 -22.29 -27.98
C GLY A 243 4.25 -22.13 -27.27
N GLY A 244 4.16 -22.05 -25.95
CA GLY A 244 5.35 -21.97 -25.10
C GLY A 244 5.05 -21.74 -23.63
N GLY A 245 4.19 -22.59 -23.02
CA GLY A 245 4.20 -22.79 -21.57
C GLY A 245 3.00 -22.22 -20.81
N TRP A 246 2.45 -23.10 -19.96
CA TRP A 246 1.38 -22.87 -18.97
C TRP A 246 -0.02 -22.73 -19.58
N GLY A 247 -0.48 -23.81 -20.21
CA GLY A 247 -1.88 -23.98 -20.60
C GLY A 247 -2.85 -24.09 -19.41
N PRO A 248 -4.16 -24.23 -19.67
CA PRO A 248 -5.22 -24.31 -18.65
C PRO A 248 -5.08 -25.47 -17.64
N ASP A 249 -4.11 -26.37 -17.83
CA ASP A 249 -3.75 -27.47 -16.94
C ASP A 249 -2.42 -27.23 -16.15
N GLY A 250 -1.90 -26.00 -16.13
CA GLY A 250 -0.72 -25.62 -15.32
C GLY A 250 -1.03 -25.42 -13.83
N ALA A 251 -0.03 -25.61 -12.95
CA ALA A 251 -0.18 -25.58 -11.49
C ALA A 251 -0.68 -24.24 -10.89
N ALA A 252 -0.73 -23.16 -11.68
CA ALA A 252 -1.40 -21.92 -11.30
C ALA A 252 -2.84 -21.94 -11.82
N ALA A 253 -3.76 -22.33 -10.93
CA ALA A 253 -5.19 -22.51 -11.18
C ALA A 253 -5.89 -21.28 -11.81
N PRO A 254 -7.08 -21.46 -12.44
CA PRO A 254 -7.88 -20.36 -12.95
C PRO A 254 -8.22 -19.32 -11.87
N ALA A 255 -8.62 -18.11 -12.28
CA ALA A 255 -9.26 -17.15 -11.36
C ALA A 255 -10.34 -17.87 -10.54
N TYR A 256 -10.44 -17.60 -9.22
CA TYR A 256 -11.27 -18.34 -8.26
C TYR A 256 -12.63 -18.81 -8.81
N ALA A 257 -13.33 -17.98 -9.61
CA ALA A 257 -14.61 -18.33 -10.25
C ALA A 257 -14.60 -19.41 -11.36
N ARG A 258 -13.43 -19.89 -11.81
CA ARG A 258 -13.27 -20.95 -12.83
C ARG A 258 -12.63 -22.24 -12.26
N ASN A 259 -12.31 -22.26 -10.97
CA ASN A 259 -11.92 -23.50 -10.30
C ASN A 259 -13.19 -24.31 -9.96
N PRO A 260 -13.33 -25.58 -10.39
CA PRO A 260 -14.49 -26.41 -10.09
C PRO A 260 -14.82 -26.49 -8.59
N SER A 261 -13.81 -26.52 -7.69
CA SER A 261 -14.05 -26.56 -6.25
C SER A 261 -14.67 -25.26 -5.73
N ALA A 262 -14.23 -24.12 -6.26
CA ALA A 262 -14.75 -22.80 -5.92
C ALA A 262 -16.13 -22.54 -6.55
N GLN A 263 -16.42 -23.11 -7.73
CA GLN A 263 -17.76 -23.10 -8.31
C GLN A 263 -18.72 -23.97 -7.50
N ALA A 264 -18.30 -25.18 -7.11
CA ALA A 264 -19.08 -26.04 -6.23
C ALA A 264 -19.34 -25.38 -4.87
N ALA A 265 -18.39 -24.59 -4.36
CA ALA A 265 -18.55 -23.84 -3.12
C ALA A 265 -19.64 -22.75 -3.17
N LEU A 266 -20.00 -22.29 -4.37
CA LEU A 266 -21.06 -21.31 -4.60
C LEU A 266 -22.45 -21.94 -4.81
N ASP A 267 -22.50 -23.26 -4.99
CA ASP A 267 -23.75 -23.98 -5.19
C ASP A 267 -24.43 -24.29 -3.86
N THR A 268 -25.63 -23.75 -3.68
CA THR A 268 -26.46 -23.98 -2.49
C THR A 268 -26.87 -25.44 -2.32
N ALA A 269 -26.90 -26.23 -3.40
CA ALA A 269 -27.21 -27.66 -3.33
C ALA A 269 -26.07 -28.47 -2.69
N ASN A 270 -24.84 -27.96 -2.76
CA ASN A 270 -23.65 -28.61 -2.18
C ASN A 270 -23.36 -28.16 -0.74
N LEU A 271 -24.16 -27.24 -0.18
CA LEU A 271 -24.01 -26.83 1.23
C LEU A 271 -24.08 -28.04 2.15
N THR A 272 -23.05 -28.20 2.98
CA THR A 272 -23.02 -29.31 3.94
C THR A 272 -24.03 -29.04 5.05
N ARG A 273 -24.92 -30.01 5.29
CA ARG A 273 -25.92 -29.98 6.37
C ARG A 273 -25.70 -31.17 7.28
N VAL A 274 -25.25 -30.89 8.49
CA VAL A 274 -24.98 -31.93 9.49
C VAL A 274 -26.31 -32.40 10.11
N PRO A 275 -26.53 -33.72 10.26
CA PRO A 275 -27.70 -34.25 10.96
C PRO A 275 -27.82 -33.73 12.40
N ALA A 276 -29.04 -33.47 12.86
CA ALA A 276 -29.33 -32.90 14.18
C ALA A 276 -28.73 -33.70 15.37
N THR A 277 -28.52 -35.00 15.20
CA THR A 277 -28.00 -35.92 16.22
C THR A 277 -26.52 -36.28 16.04
N ALA A 278 -25.84 -35.77 15.02
CA ALA A 278 -24.46 -36.17 14.69
C ALA A 278 -23.48 -35.96 15.87
N TRP A 279 -23.62 -34.86 16.60
CA TRP A 279 -22.81 -34.54 17.78
C TRP A 279 -22.94 -35.56 18.93
N GLN A 280 -24.00 -36.37 18.96
CA GLN A 280 -24.23 -37.34 20.04
C GLN A 280 -23.28 -38.54 19.94
N ALA A 281 -22.88 -38.90 18.72
CA ALA A 281 -21.98 -40.02 18.44
C ALA A 281 -20.56 -39.56 18.04
N ALA A 282 -20.35 -38.25 17.87
CA ALA A 282 -19.07 -37.70 17.46
C ALA A 282 -18.01 -37.85 18.56
N SER A 283 -16.79 -38.24 18.17
CA SER A 283 -15.63 -38.26 19.06
C SER A 283 -15.09 -36.85 19.35
N ARG A 284 -15.38 -35.88 18.48
CA ARG A 284 -15.00 -34.47 18.60
C ARG A 284 -16.25 -33.59 18.51
N ASN A 285 -16.47 -32.80 19.56
CA ASN A 285 -17.53 -31.80 19.60
C ASN A 285 -16.94 -30.42 19.33
N ASP A 286 -17.06 -29.97 18.08
CA ASP A 286 -16.72 -28.62 17.62
C ASP A 286 -17.74 -28.15 16.57
N PHE A 287 -17.44 -27.08 15.83
CA PHE A 287 -18.33 -26.55 14.78
C PHE A 287 -18.65 -27.53 13.65
N SER A 288 -17.80 -28.55 13.41
CA SER A 288 -18.00 -29.54 12.34
C SER A 288 -19.21 -30.46 12.58
N VAL A 289 -19.73 -30.52 13.80
CA VAL A 289 -20.89 -31.35 14.16
C VAL A 289 -22.13 -30.52 14.52
N TRP A 290 -22.11 -29.22 14.24
CA TRP A 290 -23.26 -28.34 14.45
C TRP A 290 -24.31 -28.50 13.33
N PRO A 291 -25.57 -28.82 13.67
CA PRO A 291 -26.62 -28.88 12.65
C PRO A 291 -27.04 -27.50 12.16
N ALA A 292 -27.52 -27.45 10.92
CA ALA A 292 -28.12 -26.25 10.36
C ALA A 292 -29.44 -25.91 11.10
N ARG A 293 -29.56 -24.68 11.60
CA ARG A 293 -30.76 -24.19 12.33
C ARG A 293 -31.27 -22.86 11.78
N GLY A 294 -32.44 -22.43 12.25
CA GLY A 294 -33.08 -21.17 11.86
C GLY A 294 -34.07 -21.35 10.70
N GLU A 295 -35.09 -20.49 10.70
CA GLU A 295 -36.25 -20.56 9.81
C GLU A 295 -35.92 -20.25 8.35
N LEU A 296 -34.79 -19.57 8.08
CA LEU A 296 -34.30 -19.27 6.73
C LEU A 296 -33.25 -20.28 6.26
N ALA A 297 -33.03 -21.39 6.99
CA ALA A 297 -32.05 -22.41 6.64
C ALA A 297 -32.28 -23.06 5.27
N HIS A 298 -33.48 -22.94 4.71
CA HIS A 298 -33.85 -23.47 3.38
C HIS A 298 -34.09 -22.36 2.33
N ASP A 299 -33.89 -21.09 2.67
CA ASP A 299 -34.02 -19.97 1.72
C ASP A 299 -32.83 -19.96 0.74
N THR A 300 -32.99 -20.63 -0.39
CA THR A 300 -31.94 -20.74 -1.41
C THR A 300 -31.52 -19.39 -1.98
N ALA A 301 -32.39 -18.38 -2.01
CA ALA A 301 -32.06 -17.07 -2.52
C ALA A 301 -31.11 -16.32 -1.56
N LEU A 302 -31.41 -16.36 -0.26
CA LEU A 302 -30.54 -15.81 0.79
C LEU A 302 -29.20 -16.54 0.82
N LEU A 303 -29.20 -17.87 0.80
CA LEU A 303 -27.98 -18.68 0.87
C LEU A 303 -27.08 -18.43 -0.35
N ARG A 304 -27.66 -18.32 -1.55
CA ARG A 304 -26.91 -17.98 -2.78
C ARG A 304 -26.25 -16.61 -2.67
N ARG A 305 -26.95 -15.60 -2.12
CA ARG A 305 -26.37 -14.27 -1.87
C ARG A 305 -25.23 -14.34 -0.86
N ALA A 306 -25.42 -15.03 0.26
CA ALA A 306 -24.38 -15.18 1.28
C ALA A 306 -23.09 -15.83 0.71
N LEU A 307 -23.23 -16.90 -0.08
CA LEU A 307 -22.11 -17.55 -0.75
C LEU A 307 -21.44 -16.65 -1.80
N ALA A 308 -22.23 -15.95 -2.60
CA ALA A 308 -21.71 -15.01 -3.60
C ALA A 308 -20.92 -13.87 -2.95
N VAL A 309 -21.44 -13.30 -1.86
CA VAL A 309 -20.78 -12.24 -1.09
C VAL A 309 -19.53 -12.75 -0.40
N TRP A 310 -19.53 -13.97 0.15
CA TRP A 310 -18.30 -14.56 0.70
C TRP A 310 -17.24 -14.73 -0.38
N ALA A 311 -17.58 -15.29 -1.54
CA ALA A 311 -16.61 -15.47 -2.61
C ALA A 311 -16.06 -14.14 -3.16
N ARG A 312 -16.93 -13.15 -3.33
CA ARG A 312 -16.62 -11.85 -3.93
C ARG A 312 -17.50 -10.75 -3.32
N PRO A 313 -17.08 -10.14 -2.20
CA PRO A 313 -17.85 -9.06 -1.58
C PRO A 313 -17.87 -7.84 -2.51
N GLY A 314 -19.05 -7.25 -2.70
CA GLY A 314 -19.19 -5.99 -3.44
C GLY A 314 -18.70 -4.78 -2.63
N GLU A 315 -18.48 -3.64 -3.29
CA GLU A 315 -17.93 -2.42 -2.67
C GLU A 315 -18.77 -1.88 -1.50
N THR A 316 -20.08 -2.19 -1.48
CA THR A 316 -21.00 -1.75 -0.42
C THR A 316 -21.08 -2.72 0.76
N VAL A 317 -20.40 -3.87 0.70
CA VAL A 317 -20.38 -4.87 1.77
C VAL A 317 -19.29 -4.52 2.77
N GLN A 318 -19.65 -4.40 4.03
CA GLN A 318 -18.68 -4.23 5.11
C GLN A 318 -18.00 -5.57 5.40
N VAL A 319 -16.70 -5.66 5.14
CA VAL A 319 -15.93 -6.88 5.41
C VAL A 319 -15.08 -6.70 6.65
N SER A 320 -15.26 -7.58 7.63
CA SER A 320 -14.43 -7.62 8.83
C SER A 320 -13.82 -9.01 9.01
N ALA A 321 -12.64 -9.07 9.63
CA ALA A 321 -11.99 -10.33 9.92
C ALA A 321 -11.23 -10.25 11.24
N THR A 322 -11.44 -11.22 12.12
CA THR A 322 -10.60 -11.45 13.29
C THR A 322 -9.12 -11.48 12.88
N PRO A 323 -8.19 -10.84 13.61
CA PRO A 323 -6.78 -10.78 13.22
C PRO A 323 -6.16 -12.14 12.88
N GLY A 324 -5.54 -12.24 11.70
CA GLY A 324 -4.93 -13.49 11.22
C GLY A 324 -5.90 -14.48 10.59
N THR A 325 -7.14 -14.07 10.31
CA THR A 325 -8.14 -14.86 9.58
C THR A 325 -8.11 -14.50 8.10
N PRO A 326 -7.94 -15.45 7.18
CA PRO A 326 -8.09 -15.20 5.75
C PRO A 326 -9.51 -14.68 5.44
N SER A 327 -9.64 -13.75 4.50
CA SER A 327 -10.93 -13.19 4.05
C SER A 327 -11.34 -13.62 2.63
N GLY A 328 -10.54 -14.48 1.98
CA GLY A 328 -10.85 -15.00 0.64
C GLY A 328 -12.10 -15.90 0.62
N GLY A 329 -12.58 -16.26 -0.56
CA GLY A 329 -13.73 -17.16 -0.70
C GLY A 329 -13.51 -18.55 -0.05
N PRO A 330 -14.58 -19.33 0.18
CA PRO A 330 -14.49 -20.67 0.76
C PRO A 330 -13.65 -21.63 -0.12
N ALA A 331 -12.88 -22.53 0.47
CA ALA A 331 -12.03 -23.46 -0.30
C ALA A 331 -12.85 -24.58 -1.00
N GLY A 332 -14.06 -24.83 -0.51
CA GLY A 332 -15.02 -25.82 -1.00
C GLY A 332 -16.40 -25.56 -0.40
N PRO A 333 -17.40 -26.44 -0.63
CA PRO A 333 -18.76 -26.25 -0.12
C PRO A 333 -18.78 -26.12 1.41
N PRO A 334 -19.18 -24.95 1.95
CA PRO A 334 -19.18 -24.76 3.39
C PRO A 334 -20.37 -25.48 4.05
N GLN A 335 -20.25 -25.70 5.35
CA GLN A 335 -21.32 -26.18 6.21
C GLN A 335 -22.22 -25.02 6.63
N LEU A 336 -23.54 -25.22 6.55
CA LEU A 336 -24.51 -24.29 7.10
C LEU A 336 -24.71 -24.55 8.59
N LEU A 337 -24.44 -23.55 9.43
CA LEU A 337 -24.71 -23.62 10.87
C LEU A 337 -26.05 -22.97 11.22
N TYR A 338 -26.39 -21.85 10.57
CA TYR A 338 -27.61 -21.12 10.84
C TYR A 338 -28.03 -20.22 9.67
N ALA A 339 -29.34 -20.08 9.44
CA ALA A 339 -29.88 -18.93 8.72
C ALA A 339 -31.25 -18.53 9.27
N GLY A 340 -31.41 -17.26 9.65
CA GLY A 340 -32.63 -16.75 10.27
C GLY A 340 -32.63 -15.23 10.44
N LEU A 341 -33.76 -14.68 10.89
CA LEU A 341 -33.95 -13.29 11.23
C LEU A 341 -33.50 -13.05 12.69
N VAL A 342 -32.59 -12.12 12.85
CA VAL A 342 -32.03 -11.72 14.15
C VAL A 342 -32.14 -10.21 14.23
N ASP A 343 -32.98 -9.73 15.15
CA ASP A 343 -33.43 -8.33 15.17
C ASP A 343 -33.99 -7.90 13.80
N ASN A 344 -33.37 -6.89 13.18
CA ASN A 344 -33.76 -6.35 11.88
C ASN A 344 -32.87 -6.84 10.72
N ALA A 345 -32.13 -7.95 10.91
CA ALA A 345 -31.20 -8.49 9.91
C ALA A 345 -31.46 -9.98 9.62
N ARG A 346 -31.38 -10.37 8.34
CA ARG A 346 -31.23 -11.78 7.95
C ARG A 346 -29.77 -12.16 8.12
N VAL A 347 -29.49 -13.18 8.92
CA VAL A 347 -28.14 -13.64 9.27
C VAL A 347 -27.94 -15.05 8.74
N VAL A 348 -26.79 -15.32 8.14
CA VAL A 348 -26.33 -16.65 7.73
C VAL A 348 -24.97 -16.91 8.34
N ILE A 349 -24.83 -18.06 9.02
CA ILE A 349 -23.57 -18.54 9.60
C ILE A 349 -23.11 -19.77 8.84
N LEU A 350 -21.91 -19.70 8.28
CA LEU A 350 -21.28 -20.76 7.51
C LEU A 350 -19.93 -21.13 8.13
N TYR A 351 -19.51 -22.38 7.94
CA TYR A 351 -18.24 -22.91 8.42
C TYR A 351 -17.52 -23.67 7.30
N ASP A 352 -16.25 -23.35 7.02
CA ASP A 352 -15.47 -24.00 5.95
C ASP A 352 -14.45 -25.03 6.46
N GLY A 353 -14.49 -25.39 7.75
CA GLY A 353 -13.52 -26.28 8.38
C GLY A 353 -12.36 -25.56 9.07
N LEU A 354 -12.16 -24.25 8.81
CA LEU A 354 -11.11 -23.44 9.43
C LEU A 354 -11.65 -22.17 10.09
N ARG A 355 -12.68 -21.56 9.50
CA ARG A 355 -13.25 -20.29 9.94
C ARG A 355 -14.77 -20.29 9.80
N ILE A 356 -15.39 -19.46 10.63
CA ILE A 356 -16.78 -19.07 10.52
C ILE A 356 -16.88 -17.82 9.65
N ALA A 357 -17.82 -17.82 8.73
CA ALA A 357 -18.25 -16.65 7.98
C ALA A 357 -19.69 -16.29 8.40
N ARG A 358 -19.89 -15.06 8.85
CA ARG A 358 -21.21 -14.50 9.16
C ARG A 358 -21.56 -13.49 8.08
N TYR A 359 -22.60 -13.79 7.31
CA TYR A 359 -23.23 -12.84 6.42
C TYR A 359 -24.47 -12.26 7.10
N ALA A 360 -24.64 -10.94 7.05
CA ALA A 360 -25.84 -10.28 7.55
C ALA A 360 -26.30 -9.19 6.59
N GLU A 361 -27.58 -9.20 6.22
CA GLU A 361 -28.22 -8.14 5.43
C GLU A 361 -29.45 -7.60 6.16
N PRO A 362 -29.80 -6.31 6.02
CA PRO A 362 -31.05 -5.81 6.55
C PRO A 362 -32.27 -6.60 6.07
N LYS A 363 -33.34 -6.64 6.87
CA LYS A 363 -34.60 -7.29 6.48
C LYS A 363 -35.19 -6.66 5.21
N ASP A 364 -35.05 -5.35 5.04
CA ASP A 364 -35.67 -4.59 3.95
C ASP A 364 -34.69 -4.20 2.84
N GLY A 365 -33.69 -5.05 2.55
CA GLY A 365 -32.79 -4.88 1.41
C GLY A 365 -31.37 -5.37 1.68
N THR A 366 -30.43 -5.10 0.77
CA THR A 366 -29.03 -5.54 0.87
C THR A 366 -28.04 -4.41 1.18
N LYS A 367 -28.54 -3.16 1.25
CA LYS A 367 -27.70 -1.98 1.53
C LYS A 367 -27.23 -2.01 2.99
N GLY A 368 -25.91 -2.02 3.20
CA GLY A 368 -25.34 -2.19 4.54
C GLY A 368 -25.14 -3.65 4.95
N ALA A 369 -25.14 -4.58 3.99
CA ALA A 369 -24.75 -5.95 4.27
C ALA A 369 -23.32 -6.03 4.83
N ALA A 370 -23.09 -6.97 5.73
CA ALA A 370 -21.82 -7.22 6.38
C ALA A 370 -21.40 -8.68 6.19
N LEU A 371 -20.09 -8.89 6.09
CA LEU A 371 -19.44 -10.18 6.01
C LEU A 371 -18.30 -10.21 7.03
N ASP A 372 -18.47 -10.99 8.09
CA ASP A 372 -17.52 -11.09 9.18
C ASP A 372 -16.85 -12.48 9.17
N PHE A 373 -15.53 -12.52 9.40
CA PHE A 373 -14.77 -13.76 9.48
C PHE A 373 -14.16 -13.97 10.85
N ALA A 374 -14.30 -15.18 11.40
CA ALA A 374 -13.60 -15.59 12.61
C ALA A 374 -12.91 -16.92 12.43
N ARG A 375 -11.61 -16.96 12.73
CA ARG A 375 -10.82 -18.18 12.79
C ARG A 375 -11.26 -19.05 13.96
N VAL A 376 -11.45 -20.35 13.73
CA VAL A 376 -11.93 -21.31 14.74
C VAL A 376 -11.26 -22.69 14.64
N ASP A 377 -10.16 -22.81 13.90
CA ASP A 377 -9.40 -24.05 13.80
C ASP A 377 -8.90 -24.50 15.18
N GLY A 378 -8.95 -25.82 15.41
CA GLY A 378 -8.53 -26.40 16.68
C GLY A 378 -9.46 -26.10 17.87
N ALA A 379 -10.66 -25.56 17.64
CA ALA A 379 -11.62 -25.32 18.71
C ALA A 379 -11.91 -26.58 19.53
N THR A 380 -11.85 -26.44 20.84
CA THR A 380 -12.30 -27.45 21.81
C THR A 380 -13.81 -27.34 22.04
N PRO A 381 -14.47 -28.35 22.65
CA PRO A 381 -15.90 -28.28 22.94
C PRO A 381 -16.32 -27.04 23.75
N GLY A 382 -15.46 -26.57 24.65
CA GLY A 382 -15.69 -25.36 25.43
C GLY A 382 -15.59 -24.07 24.62
N GLU A 383 -14.72 -24.02 23.61
CA GLU A 383 -14.55 -22.85 22.73
C GLU A 383 -15.61 -22.85 21.61
N ALA A 384 -16.01 -24.03 21.13
CA ALA A 384 -17.07 -24.21 20.14
C ALA A 384 -18.47 -24.26 20.76
N SER A 385 -18.74 -23.43 21.77
CA SER A 385 -20.01 -23.45 22.52
C SER A 385 -21.02 -22.36 22.10
N ALA A 386 -20.55 -21.28 21.47
CA ALA A 386 -21.40 -20.17 21.04
C ALA A 386 -20.82 -19.40 19.85
N VAL A 387 -21.69 -18.82 19.03
CA VAL A 387 -21.36 -17.90 17.93
C VAL A 387 -22.29 -16.69 18.00
N VAL A 388 -21.77 -15.49 17.81
CA VAL A 388 -22.56 -14.27 17.76
C VAL A 388 -23.38 -14.21 16.47
N LEU A 389 -24.68 -14.05 16.62
CA LEU A 389 -25.61 -13.84 15.50
C LEU A 389 -25.76 -12.36 15.16
N GLY A 390 -25.75 -11.49 16.16
CA GLY A 390 -25.92 -10.06 15.96
C GLY A 390 -25.65 -9.27 17.23
N ARG A 391 -25.28 -8.01 17.04
CA ARG A 391 -25.21 -7.01 18.10
C ARG A 391 -26.06 -5.82 17.69
N ALA A 392 -27.04 -5.46 18.52
CA ALA A 392 -27.97 -4.37 18.28
C ALA A 392 -28.33 -3.71 19.62
N ASP A 393 -28.33 -2.38 19.66
CA ASP A 393 -28.75 -1.58 20.81
C ASP A 393 -28.06 -1.97 22.14
N GLY A 394 -26.75 -2.26 22.08
CA GLY A 394 -25.96 -2.70 23.24
C GLY A 394 -26.18 -4.16 23.66
N ASN A 395 -27.04 -4.89 22.98
CA ASN A 395 -27.31 -6.30 23.23
C ASN A 395 -26.62 -7.20 22.21
N VAL A 396 -26.39 -8.45 22.60
CA VAL A 396 -25.85 -9.52 21.76
C VAL A 396 -26.75 -10.74 21.83
N ARG A 397 -26.94 -11.42 20.70
CA ARG A 397 -27.57 -12.74 20.63
C ARG A 397 -26.59 -13.79 20.12
N TYR A 398 -26.69 -14.98 20.69
CA TYR A 398 -25.83 -16.10 20.35
C TYR A 398 -26.61 -17.27 19.77
N LEU A 399 -25.99 -17.96 18.82
CA LEU A 399 -26.31 -19.33 18.47
C LEU A 399 -25.45 -20.25 19.34
N LEU A 400 -26.08 -21.15 20.08
CA LEU A 400 -25.40 -22.06 21.00
C LEU A 400 -25.18 -23.44 20.39
N ALA A 401 -24.12 -24.12 20.81
CA ALA A 401 -23.85 -25.49 20.39
C ALA A 401 -25.01 -26.44 20.75
N PRO A 402 -25.25 -27.51 19.96
CA PRO A 402 -26.39 -28.39 20.16
C PRO A 402 -26.34 -29.22 21.46
N TRP A 403 -25.18 -29.31 22.12
CA TRP A 403 -25.03 -29.98 23.43
C TRP A 403 -25.27 -29.05 24.64
N VAL A 404 -25.39 -27.74 24.42
CA VAL A 404 -25.65 -26.76 25.49
C VAL A 404 -27.11 -26.86 25.92
N LYS A 405 -27.34 -27.00 27.22
CA LYS A 405 -28.67 -27.22 27.80
C LYS A 405 -29.28 -25.96 28.43
N LYS A 406 -28.44 -25.10 28.98
CA LYS A 406 -28.86 -23.86 29.64
C LYS A 406 -27.90 -22.74 29.30
N ALA A 407 -28.45 -21.53 29.20
CA ALA A 407 -27.69 -20.30 29.07
C ALA A 407 -28.21 -19.28 30.09
N ALA A 408 -27.31 -18.48 30.63
CA ALA A 408 -27.64 -17.42 31.56
C ALA A 408 -26.69 -16.22 31.36
N GLU A 409 -27.14 -15.04 31.74
CA GLU A 409 -26.33 -13.84 31.89
C GLU A 409 -25.80 -13.76 33.33
N ARG A 410 -24.54 -13.37 33.48
CA ARG A 410 -23.93 -13.12 34.79
C ARG A 410 -23.06 -11.86 34.73
N ASP A 411 -23.20 -10.99 35.72
CA ASP A 411 -22.28 -9.87 35.93
C ASP A 411 -21.01 -10.37 36.65
N LEU A 412 -19.87 -10.32 35.96
CA LEU A 412 -18.58 -10.80 36.48
C LEU A 412 -18.06 -9.89 37.60
N LEU A 413 -18.45 -8.62 37.66
CA LEU A 413 -18.09 -7.70 38.76
C LEU A 413 -18.83 -8.05 40.06
N LYS A 414 -19.96 -8.75 39.96
CA LYS A 414 -20.84 -9.07 41.09
C LYS A 414 -20.91 -10.58 41.28
N PRO A 415 -19.84 -11.23 41.78
CA PRO A 415 -19.75 -12.69 41.84
C PRO A 415 -20.89 -13.34 42.66
N GLY A 416 -21.49 -12.60 43.61
CA GLY A 416 -22.60 -13.04 44.44
C GLY A 416 -24.02 -12.79 43.91
N SER A 417 -24.21 -12.06 42.80
CA SER A 417 -25.56 -11.66 42.35
C SER A 417 -26.36 -12.75 41.63
N GLY A 418 -25.86 -13.99 41.58
CA GLY A 418 -26.49 -15.08 40.81
C GLY A 418 -26.34 -14.91 39.30
N ALA A 419 -27.08 -15.72 38.54
CA ALA A 419 -27.15 -15.66 37.08
C ALA A 419 -28.64 -15.54 36.68
N MET A 420 -28.90 -14.79 35.61
CA MET A 420 -30.24 -14.61 35.04
C MET A 420 -30.40 -15.52 33.83
N ASP A 421 -31.37 -16.44 33.86
CA ASP A 421 -31.58 -17.39 32.77
C ASP A 421 -31.93 -16.66 31.46
N LEU A 422 -31.29 -17.10 30.37
CA LEU A 422 -31.61 -16.66 29.01
C LEU A 422 -32.54 -17.69 28.38
N THR A 423 -33.62 -17.21 27.74
CA THR A 423 -34.50 -18.09 26.97
C THR A 423 -33.77 -18.62 25.75
N LEU A 424 -33.96 -19.90 25.44
CA LEU A 424 -33.42 -20.55 24.25
C LEU A 424 -34.56 -20.88 23.29
N THR A 425 -34.48 -20.38 22.07
CA THR A 425 -35.41 -20.69 20.98
C THR A 425 -34.61 -21.23 19.81
N GLU A 426 -34.79 -22.51 19.47
CA GLU A 426 -34.03 -23.17 18.40
C GLU A 426 -32.50 -22.99 18.50
N GLY A 427 -31.98 -22.96 19.74
CA GLY A 427 -30.56 -22.76 20.04
C GLY A 427 -30.09 -21.30 20.00
N VAL A 428 -30.98 -20.34 19.78
CA VAL A 428 -30.71 -18.90 19.85
C VAL A 428 -31.07 -18.36 21.22
N THR A 429 -30.21 -17.52 21.79
CA THR A 429 -30.47 -16.86 23.08
C THR A 429 -31.42 -15.68 22.94
N SER A 430 -32.17 -15.38 24.00
CA SER A 430 -32.68 -14.03 24.25
C SER A 430 -31.52 -13.01 24.27
N PRO A 431 -31.79 -11.70 24.05
CA PRO A 431 -30.75 -10.67 24.13
C PRO A 431 -30.04 -10.71 25.48
N LEU A 432 -28.71 -10.59 25.44
CA LEU A 432 -27.85 -10.36 26.61
C LEU A 432 -27.21 -8.99 26.47
N ALA A 433 -27.17 -8.20 27.53
CA ALA A 433 -26.48 -6.90 27.51
C ALA A 433 -24.96 -7.11 27.38
N GLY A 434 -24.38 -6.74 26.24
CA GLY A 434 -23.02 -7.13 25.86
C GLY A 434 -21.96 -6.08 26.27
N PRO A 435 -20.80 -6.49 26.83
CA PRO A 435 -19.75 -5.55 27.21
C PRO A 435 -19.02 -4.94 26.00
N ALA A 436 -19.05 -5.57 24.82
CA ALA A 436 -18.25 -5.17 23.66
C ALA A 436 -18.52 -3.74 23.15
N GLN A 437 -19.77 -3.24 23.28
CA GLN A 437 -20.17 -1.91 22.84
C GLN A 437 -20.23 -0.88 23.98
N GLN A 438 -19.92 -1.28 25.22
CA GLN A 438 -19.93 -0.36 26.35
C GLN A 438 -18.79 0.66 26.20
N ASN A 439 -19.18 1.94 26.17
CA ASN A 439 -18.32 3.12 26.17
C ASN A 439 -18.51 3.85 27.52
N GLY A 440 -17.42 4.14 28.24
CA GLY A 440 -17.46 4.82 29.54
C GLY A 440 -16.89 3.99 30.69
N GLY A 441 -17.22 4.37 31.92
CA GLY A 441 -16.77 3.67 33.13
C GLY A 441 -17.35 2.25 33.23
N CYS A 442 -16.53 1.29 33.65
CA CYS A 442 -16.95 -0.10 33.80
C CYS A 442 -17.67 -0.31 35.13
N THR A 443 -19.00 -0.39 35.10
CA THR A 443 -19.86 -0.62 36.28
C THR A 443 -20.49 -2.01 36.31
N SER A 444 -20.43 -2.73 35.19
CA SER A 444 -20.82 -4.13 35.05
C SER A 444 -20.03 -4.78 33.93
N TRP A 445 -19.89 -6.10 33.96
CA TRP A 445 -19.26 -6.86 32.88
C TRP A 445 -20.01 -8.18 32.72
N ASN A 446 -21.00 -8.16 31.83
CA ASN A 446 -21.87 -9.30 31.62
C ASN A 446 -21.19 -10.36 30.75
N VAL A 447 -21.23 -11.60 31.22
CA VAL A 447 -20.70 -12.78 30.53
C VAL A 447 -21.82 -13.77 30.25
N LEU A 448 -21.66 -14.52 29.17
CA LEU A 448 -22.52 -15.64 28.81
C LEU A 448 -22.10 -16.87 29.63
N GLN A 449 -22.98 -17.34 30.50
CA GLN A 449 -22.81 -18.58 31.25
C GLN A 449 -23.51 -19.71 30.50
N LEU A 450 -22.78 -20.77 30.16
CA LEU A 450 -23.31 -21.93 29.44
C LEU A 450 -23.15 -23.19 30.28
N THR A 451 -24.18 -24.02 30.31
CA THR A 451 -24.16 -25.31 31.01
C THR A 451 -24.46 -26.45 30.05
N ASP A 452 -23.58 -27.44 30.05
CA ASP A 452 -23.74 -28.71 29.33
C ASP A 452 -23.44 -29.92 30.26
N ARG A 453 -23.26 -31.11 29.70
CA ARG A 453 -22.97 -32.33 30.49
C ARG A 453 -21.61 -32.32 31.20
N SER A 454 -20.64 -31.54 30.69
CA SER A 454 -19.28 -31.46 31.24
C SER A 454 -19.14 -30.40 32.33
N GLY A 455 -20.12 -29.49 32.46
CA GLY A 455 -20.15 -28.49 33.51
C GLY A 455 -20.66 -27.14 33.04
N THR A 456 -20.35 -26.11 33.83
CA THR A 456 -20.68 -24.72 33.53
C THR A 456 -19.42 -23.97 33.13
N ARG A 457 -19.51 -23.12 32.12
CA ARG A 457 -18.41 -22.26 31.65
C ARG A 457 -18.89 -20.85 31.42
N LEU A 458 -17.96 -19.90 31.49
CA LEU A 458 -18.22 -18.49 31.22
C LEU A 458 -17.54 -18.08 29.93
N MET A 459 -18.23 -17.29 29.11
CA MET A 459 -17.72 -16.76 27.86
C MET A 459 -17.93 -15.24 27.83
N SER A 460 -16.89 -14.49 27.47
CA SER A 460 -16.94 -13.03 27.39
C SER A 460 -17.00 -12.58 25.94
N ASP A 461 -17.88 -11.62 25.66
CA ASP A 461 -17.87 -10.90 24.39
C ASP A 461 -16.70 -9.91 24.37
N LEU A 462 -15.68 -10.19 23.55
CA LEU A 462 -14.54 -9.31 23.33
C LEU A 462 -14.59 -8.63 21.96
N GLY A 463 -15.76 -8.58 21.31
CA GLY A 463 -15.98 -7.94 20.01
C GLY A 463 -15.73 -8.84 18.80
N GLU A 464 -15.50 -10.13 19.00
CA GLU A 464 -15.27 -11.13 17.94
C GLU A 464 -16.54 -11.97 17.68
N LEU A 465 -16.61 -12.74 16.58
CA LEU A 465 -17.78 -13.62 16.34
C LEU A 465 -17.90 -14.78 17.32
N VAL A 466 -16.78 -15.26 17.84
CA VAL A 466 -16.76 -16.32 18.86
C VAL A 466 -16.34 -15.70 20.18
N PRO A 467 -17.15 -15.79 21.25
CA PRO A 467 -16.80 -15.22 22.54
C PRO A 467 -15.63 -15.99 23.18
N ALA A 468 -14.83 -15.29 23.97
CA ALA A 468 -13.65 -15.87 24.61
C ALA A 468 -14.05 -16.65 25.86
N ARG A 469 -13.59 -17.90 25.99
CA ARG A 469 -13.79 -18.69 27.22
C ARG A 469 -13.00 -18.10 28.38
N LEU A 470 -13.59 -18.01 29.56
CA LEU A 470 -12.90 -17.56 30.76
C LEU A 470 -12.53 -18.76 31.64
N THR A 471 -11.27 -18.81 32.07
CA THR A 471 -10.75 -19.84 32.96
C THR A 471 -10.01 -19.25 34.15
N THR A 472 -9.73 -20.07 35.15
CA THR A 472 -8.86 -19.74 36.27
C THR A 472 -7.87 -20.85 36.57
N GLY A 473 -6.75 -20.52 37.22
CA GLY A 473 -5.79 -21.50 37.71
C GLY A 473 -4.40 -21.37 37.08
N ARG A 474 -3.49 -22.26 37.48
CA ARG A 474 -2.10 -22.25 37.01
C ARG A 474 -2.07 -22.52 35.49
N PRO A 475 -1.24 -21.80 34.71
CA PRO A 475 -1.12 -22.08 33.29
C PRO A 475 -0.72 -23.54 33.04
N GLY A 476 -1.45 -24.22 32.16
CA GLY A 476 -1.32 -25.66 31.91
C GLY A 476 -2.24 -26.56 32.76
N ALA A 477 -2.82 -26.04 33.84
CA ALA A 477 -3.78 -26.74 34.71
C ALA A 477 -4.93 -25.79 35.08
N VAL A 478 -5.73 -25.44 34.07
CA VAL A 478 -6.82 -24.46 34.19
C VAL A 478 -8.16 -25.15 34.48
N HIS A 479 -9.06 -24.41 35.12
CA HIS A 479 -10.42 -24.83 35.45
C HIS A 479 -11.43 -23.77 34.99
N GLU A 480 -12.71 -24.14 34.92
CA GLU A 480 -13.79 -23.24 34.51
C GLU A 480 -13.97 -22.07 35.48
N ALA A 481 -14.24 -20.87 34.95
CA ALA A 481 -14.40 -19.66 35.75
C ALA A 481 -15.77 -19.54 36.47
N SER A 482 -16.58 -20.60 36.52
CA SER A 482 -17.94 -20.57 37.05
C SER A 482 -18.06 -20.85 38.56
N GLY A 483 -17.02 -21.40 39.19
CA GLY A 483 -17.01 -21.71 40.62
C GLY A 483 -16.92 -20.45 41.49
N ALA A 484 -17.40 -20.52 42.74
CA ALA A 484 -17.44 -19.35 43.64
C ALA A 484 -16.05 -18.69 43.87
N GLU A 485 -14.99 -19.49 44.01
CA GLU A 485 -13.63 -18.99 44.13
C GLU A 485 -13.12 -18.36 42.82
N ALA A 486 -13.40 -18.99 41.69
CA ALA A 486 -13.02 -18.49 40.38
C ALA A 486 -13.71 -17.15 40.06
N LEU A 487 -14.99 -17.02 40.41
CA LEU A 487 -15.76 -15.78 40.30
C LEU A 487 -15.18 -14.68 41.18
N ARG A 488 -14.82 -14.98 42.45
CA ARG A 488 -14.13 -14.01 43.33
C ARG A 488 -12.76 -13.60 42.80
N THR A 489 -12.05 -14.53 42.15
CA THR A 489 -10.76 -14.24 41.50
C THR A 489 -10.95 -13.28 40.34
N TRP A 490 -11.98 -13.47 39.50
CA TRP A 490 -12.23 -12.64 38.32
C TRP A 490 -12.79 -11.25 38.63
N ALA A 491 -13.65 -11.11 39.65
CA ALA A 491 -14.43 -9.90 39.88
C ALA A 491 -13.66 -8.57 39.85
N PRO A 492 -12.48 -8.44 40.50
CA PRO A 492 -11.73 -7.18 40.52
C PRO A 492 -11.05 -6.84 39.18
N TYR A 493 -10.92 -7.84 38.30
CA TYR A 493 -10.19 -7.75 37.03
C TYR A 493 -11.13 -7.87 35.83
N ALA A 494 -12.44 -8.01 36.04
CA ALA A 494 -13.41 -8.15 34.97
C ALA A 494 -13.32 -7.00 33.95
N CYS A 495 -13.18 -5.76 34.41
CA CYS A 495 -13.02 -4.59 33.54
C CYS A 495 -11.71 -4.59 32.72
N SER A 496 -10.68 -5.30 33.19
CA SER A 496 -9.40 -5.43 32.46
C SER A 496 -9.55 -6.23 31.16
N LEU A 497 -10.63 -7.01 31.01
CA LEU A 497 -10.99 -7.68 29.74
C LEU A 497 -11.22 -6.67 28.61
N GLY A 498 -11.55 -5.42 28.91
CA GLY A 498 -11.60 -4.33 27.93
C GLY A 498 -10.27 -4.14 27.19
N ALA A 499 -9.14 -4.37 27.87
CA ALA A 499 -7.82 -4.32 27.27
C ALA A 499 -7.50 -5.55 26.39
N MET A 500 -8.44 -6.46 26.14
CA MET A 500 -8.24 -7.67 25.32
C MET A 500 -9.21 -7.74 24.12
N ARG A 501 -9.96 -6.65 23.86
CA ARG A 501 -10.94 -6.59 22.77
C ARG A 501 -10.29 -6.70 21.38
N SER A 502 -11.04 -7.29 20.45
CA SER A 502 -10.75 -7.30 19.01
C SER A 502 -9.37 -7.85 18.62
N ALA A 503 -8.85 -8.78 19.43
CA ALA A 503 -7.53 -9.38 19.24
C ALA A 503 -7.58 -10.86 18.78
N GLY A 504 -8.77 -11.38 18.44
CA GLY A 504 -8.96 -12.79 18.09
C GLY A 504 -8.72 -13.75 19.25
N VAL A 505 -9.17 -13.35 20.45
CA VAL A 505 -9.00 -14.09 21.69
C VAL A 505 -9.92 -15.31 21.71
N ARG A 506 -9.36 -16.50 21.96
CA ARG A 506 -10.11 -17.75 22.14
C ARG A 506 -10.40 -18.05 23.62
N THR A 507 -9.45 -17.73 24.49
CA THR A 507 -9.56 -17.95 25.93
C THR A 507 -8.80 -16.89 26.71
N VAL A 508 -9.29 -16.55 27.91
CA VAL A 508 -8.58 -15.73 28.89
C VAL A 508 -8.51 -16.47 30.21
N ASN A 509 -7.30 -16.66 30.73
CA ASN A 509 -7.08 -17.28 32.02
C ASN A 509 -6.70 -16.24 33.08
N ALA A 510 -7.33 -16.28 34.26
CA ALA A 510 -6.89 -15.54 35.44
C ALA A 510 -6.15 -16.46 36.42
N TRP A 511 -4.88 -16.17 36.67
CA TRP A 511 -4.02 -16.93 37.57
C TRP A 511 -3.61 -16.09 38.78
N ALA A 512 -4.22 -16.34 39.93
CA ALA A 512 -3.73 -15.84 41.21
C ALA A 512 -2.40 -16.55 41.56
N TYR A 513 -1.30 -15.82 41.38
CA TYR A 513 0.05 -16.42 41.45
C TYR A 513 0.77 -16.14 42.77
N ALA A 514 0.37 -15.09 43.49
CA ALA A 514 0.91 -14.75 44.79
C ALA A 514 -0.09 -13.93 45.63
N GLU A 515 0.06 -14.04 46.94
CA GLU A 515 -0.57 -13.18 47.95
C GLU A 515 0.58 -12.53 48.73
N GLN A 516 0.53 -11.22 48.93
CA GLN A 516 1.62 -10.43 49.48
C GLN A 516 1.16 -9.65 50.73
N PRO A 517 1.72 -9.95 51.91
CA PRO A 517 1.55 -9.10 53.10
C PRO A 517 2.10 -7.69 52.82
N LEU A 518 1.28 -6.69 53.11
CA LEU A 518 1.63 -5.29 52.93
C LEU A 518 2.40 -4.76 54.16
N PRO A 519 3.44 -3.94 53.95
CA PRO A 519 4.13 -3.26 55.04
C PRO A 519 3.18 -2.47 55.95
N GLU A 520 3.63 -2.20 57.18
CA GLU A 520 2.92 -1.34 58.13
C GLU A 520 1.49 -1.82 58.45
N ALA A 521 1.31 -3.15 58.55
CA ALA A 521 0.02 -3.79 58.80
C ALA A 521 -1.08 -3.40 57.79
N GLY A 522 -0.70 -3.10 56.54
CA GLY A 522 -1.62 -2.70 55.48
C GLY A 522 -2.55 -3.81 54.96
N GLY A 523 -2.52 -5.01 55.56
CA GLY A 523 -3.29 -6.19 55.15
C GLY A 523 -2.56 -7.05 54.11
N SER A 524 -3.31 -7.79 53.29
CA SER A 524 -2.76 -8.74 52.30
C SER A 524 -3.25 -8.42 50.88
N ALA A 525 -2.33 -8.19 49.95
CA ALA A 525 -2.65 -7.88 48.57
C ALA A 525 -2.55 -9.10 47.66
N ASP A 526 -3.40 -9.15 46.65
CA ASP A 526 -3.41 -10.23 45.66
C ASP A 526 -2.67 -9.84 44.39
N TRP A 527 -1.95 -10.81 43.84
CA TRP A 527 -1.32 -10.74 42.54
C TRP A 527 -1.96 -11.74 41.58
N VAL A 528 -2.52 -11.22 40.49
CA VAL A 528 -3.17 -12.02 39.45
C VAL A 528 -2.55 -11.73 38.11
N CYS A 529 -2.24 -12.77 37.34
CA CYS A 529 -1.91 -12.62 35.94
C CYS A 529 -3.09 -13.06 35.07
N THR A 530 -3.64 -12.14 34.29
CA THR A 530 -4.64 -12.47 33.26
C THR A 530 -3.94 -12.59 31.91
N ARG A 531 -4.13 -13.72 31.22
CA ARG A 531 -3.51 -13.97 29.91
C ARG A 531 -4.56 -14.33 28.87
N ALA A 532 -4.59 -13.57 27.78
CA ALA A 532 -5.38 -13.86 26.59
C ALA A 532 -4.57 -14.71 25.60
N GLU A 533 -5.11 -15.86 25.22
CA GLU A 533 -4.64 -16.69 24.12
C GLU A 533 -5.52 -16.45 22.89
N THR A 534 -4.91 -16.43 21.71
CA THR A 534 -5.60 -16.13 20.45
C THR A 534 -5.71 -17.37 19.55
N TRP A 535 -6.63 -17.33 18.59
CA TRP A 535 -6.77 -18.39 17.59
C TRP A 535 -5.52 -18.57 16.71
N ARG A 536 -4.82 -17.48 16.40
CA ARG A 536 -3.61 -17.51 15.55
C ARG A 536 -2.33 -17.90 16.31
N GLY A 537 -2.39 -18.10 17.63
CA GLY A 537 -1.24 -18.36 18.51
C GLY A 537 -0.34 -17.14 18.81
N GLY A 538 -0.29 -16.14 17.92
CA GLY A 538 0.33 -14.83 18.14
C GLY A 538 -0.67 -13.74 18.55
N GLY A 539 -0.19 -12.62 19.09
CA GLY A 539 -1.03 -11.57 19.68
C GLY A 539 -1.51 -11.88 21.10
N THR A 540 -0.81 -12.77 21.80
CA THR A 540 -1.11 -13.06 23.21
C THR A 540 -0.82 -11.81 24.05
N ARG A 541 -1.64 -11.57 25.07
CA ARG A 541 -1.49 -10.41 25.97
C ARG A 541 -1.56 -10.90 27.41
N ALA A 542 -0.57 -10.54 28.22
CA ALA A 542 -0.51 -10.85 29.63
C ALA A 542 -0.55 -9.55 30.44
N LEU A 543 -1.42 -9.49 31.44
CA LEU A 543 -1.49 -8.39 32.40
C LEU A 543 -1.20 -8.97 33.79
N ALA A 544 -0.13 -8.52 34.43
CA ALA A 544 0.08 -8.75 35.85
C ALA A 544 -0.58 -7.61 36.63
N GLN A 545 -1.49 -7.97 37.51
CA GLN A 545 -2.39 -7.06 38.19
C GLN A 545 -2.26 -7.23 39.70
N PHE A 546 -2.41 -6.12 40.42
CA PHE A 546 -2.23 -6.00 41.86
C PHE A 546 -3.49 -5.43 42.50
N ARG A 547 -4.01 -6.09 43.54
CA ARG A 547 -5.20 -5.63 44.28
C ARG A 547 -4.88 -5.52 45.76
N THR A 548 -5.03 -4.31 46.31
CA THR A 548 -4.92 -4.08 47.76
C THR A 548 -6.18 -4.56 48.50
N PRO A 549 -6.09 -4.86 49.80
CA PRO A 549 -7.26 -5.05 50.65
C PRO A 549 -8.29 -3.94 50.49
N GLY A 550 -9.56 -4.29 50.43
CA GLY A 550 -10.68 -3.34 50.35
C GLY A 550 -10.83 -2.61 49.00
N SER A 551 -9.90 -2.77 48.06
CA SER A 551 -10.06 -2.21 46.71
C SER A 551 -11.06 -3.03 45.89
N ALA A 552 -12.01 -2.34 45.26
CA ALA A 552 -12.97 -2.98 44.35
C ALA A 552 -12.29 -3.50 43.06
N TYR A 553 -11.22 -2.83 42.62
CA TYR A 553 -10.54 -3.14 41.36
C TYR A 553 -9.06 -3.47 41.56
N GLY A 554 -8.54 -4.33 40.70
CA GLY A 554 -7.10 -4.53 40.55
C GLY A 554 -6.48 -3.48 39.62
N ALA A 555 -5.28 -3.01 39.95
CA ALA A 555 -4.49 -2.15 39.09
C ALA A 555 -3.54 -2.99 38.22
N VAL A 556 -3.36 -2.60 36.95
CA VAL A 556 -2.36 -3.23 36.08
C VAL A 556 -0.97 -2.77 36.51
N ALA A 557 -0.18 -3.69 37.06
CA ALA A 557 1.19 -3.44 37.51
C ALA A 557 2.20 -3.59 36.36
N ALA A 558 1.95 -4.53 35.46
CA ALA A 558 2.74 -4.74 34.26
C ALA A 558 1.92 -5.39 33.16
N GLN A 559 2.32 -5.16 31.91
CA GLN A 559 1.71 -5.78 30.74
C GLN A 559 2.78 -6.21 29.75
N ALA A 560 2.49 -7.23 28.95
CA ALA A 560 3.36 -7.67 27.87
C ALA A 560 2.54 -8.30 26.75
N GLU A 561 3.05 -8.24 25.53
CA GLU A 561 2.46 -8.86 24.34
C GLU A 561 3.43 -9.84 23.69
N ASN A 562 2.90 -10.93 23.14
CA ASN A 562 3.69 -11.95 22.43
C ASN A 562 4.81 -12.60 23.27
N VAL A 563 4.67 -12.59 24.60
CA VAL A 563 5.59 -13.27 25.53
C VAL A 563 5.01 -14.60 26.00
N PRO A 564 5.83 -15.58 26.43
CA PRO A 564 5.32 -16.85 26.97
C PRO A 564 4.86 -16.78 28.43
N ALA A 565 5.18 -15.69 29.14
CA ALA A 565 4.89 -15.49 30.57
C ALA A 565 3.40 -15.65 30.90
N CYS A 566 3.10 -16.21 32.07
CA CYS A 566 1.76 -16.62 32.48
C CYS A 566 1.06 -17.62 31.53
N GLY A 567 1.79 -18.21 30.59
CA GLY A 567 1.28 -19.14 29.60
C GLY A 567 1.65 -20.59 29.91
N PRO A 568 1.03 -21.57 29.24
CA PRO A 568 1.36 -22.99 29.43
C PRO A 568 2.81 -23.32 29.04
N ARG A 569 3.45 -22.50 28.18
CA ARG A 569 4.86 -22.65 27.78
C ARG A 569 5.85 -22.09 28.81
N ASP A 570 5.45 -21.08 29.57
CA ASP A 570 6.25 -20.53 30.66
C ASP A 570 5.33 -20.07 31.79
N PRO A 571 4.96 -20.98 32.73
CA PRO A 571 4.03 -20.70 33.81
C PRO A 571 4.72 -19.92 34.95
N ASN A 572 5.43 -18.85 34.59
CA ASN A 572 6.17 -17.96 35.48
C ASN A 572 5.84 -16.51 35.13
N VAL A 573 5.92 -15.65 36.15
CA VAL A 573 5.68 -14.21 36.05
C VAL A 573 6.38 -13.54 37.22
N LEU A 574 6.86 -12.31 36.98
CA LEU A 574 7.39 -11.40 37.98
C LEU A 574 6.89 -10.00 37.64
N ALA A 575 6.26 -9.33 38.59
CA ALA A 575 5.78 -7.96 38.41
C ALA A 575 5.97 -7.15 39.70
N GLY A 576 5.91 -5.83 39.58
CA GLY A 576 6.01 -4.94 40.72
C GLY A 576 5.23 -3.66 40.54
N VAL A 577 4.88 -3.05 41.66
CA VAL A 577 4.05 -1.86 41.76
C VAL A 577 4.63 -0.93 42.81
N LEU A 578 4.46 0.37 42.60
CA LEU A 578 4.73 1.36 43.63
C LEU A 578 3.45 1.56 44.45
N TRP A 579 3.50 1.27 45.74
CA TRP A 579 2.36 1.34 46.65
C TRP A 579 2.63 2.32 47.78
N LYS A 580 1.60 3.07 48.18
CA LYS A 580 1.64 4.00 49.30
C LYS A 580 0.90 3.39 50.49
N SER A 581 1.56 3.34 51.64
CA SER A 581 0.95 2.85 52.88
C SER A 581 -0.05 3.86 53.44
N GLY A 582 -0.88 3.40 54.38
CA GLY A 582 -1.82 4.26 55.11
C GLY A 582 -1.13 5.37 55.92
N SER A 583 0.13 5.18 56.32
CA SER A 583 0.93 6.21 57.01
C SER A 583 1.60 7.20 56.06
N GLY A 584 1.54 6.96 54.74
CA GLY A 584 2.11 7.82 53.71
C GLY A 584 3.50 7.41 53.18
N SER A 585 4.10 6.34 53.70
CA SER A 585 5.35 5.77 53.21
C SER A 585 5.18 5.10 51.85
N TRP A 586 6.12 5.32 50.93
CA TRP A 586 6.15 4.66 49.63
C TRP A 586 6.99 3.38 49.67
N TYR A 587 6.48 2.33 49.02
CA TYR A 587 7.14 1.03 48.89
C TYR A 587 7.08 0.54 47.45
N LEU A 588 8.19 -0.03 46.97
CA LEU A 588 8.20 -0.90 45.82
C LEU A 588 7.86 -2.31 46.28
N LEU A 589 6.72 -2.81 45.84
CA LEU A 589 6.28 -4.18 46.04
C LEU A 589 6.54 -4.97 44.78
N ALA A 590 7.05 -6.19 44.90
CA ALA A 590 7.18 -7.11 43.77
C ALA A 590 6.82 -8.53 44.19
N ALA A 591 6.21 -9.26 43.27
CA ALA A 591 5.87 -10.66 43.46
C ALA A 591 6.13 -11.47 42.19
N GLY A 592 6.68 -12.66 42.41
CA GLY A 592 6.77 -13.72 41.43
C GLY A 592 5.85 -14.89 41.77
N GLY A 593 5.61 -15.78 40.80
CA GLY A 593 4.91 -17.03 41.05
C GLY A 593 5.65 -17.91 42.07
N LYS A 594 4.96 -18.91 42.64
CA LYS A 594 5.47 -19.81 43.71
C LYS A 594 6.85 -20.44 43.45
N ASN A 595 7.26 -20.59 42.19
CA ASN A 595 8.56 -21.16 41.81
C ASN A 595 9.71 -20.13 41.87
N THR A 596 9.45 -18.88 42.26
CA THR A 596 10.48 -17.83 42.36
C THR A 596 11.23 -17.96 43.68
N ALA A 597 12.54 -18.18 43.63
CA ALA A 597 13.39 -18.40 44.78
C ALA A 597 14.00 -17.10 45.34
N SER A 598 14.21 -16.08 44.52
CA SER A 598 14.63 -14.76 44.98
C SER A 598 14.22 -13.66 44.01
N ILE A 599 14.09 -12.43 44.52
CA ILE A 599 13.78 -11.23 43.74
C ILE A 599 14.78 -10.13 44.11
N SER A 600 15.25 -9.40 43.11
CA SER A 600 16.12 -8.24 43.25
C SER A 600 15.65 -7.11 42.34
N THR A 601 15.92 -5.88 42.76
CA THR A 601 15.62 -4.68 41.99
C THR A 601 16.88 -4.15 41.31
N THR A 602 16.69 -3.51 40.16
CA THR A 602 17.76 -2.80 39.44
C THR A 602 17.35 -1.33 39.24
N GLY A 603 18.33 -0.43 39.18
CA GLY A 603 18.10 1.01 38.99
C GLY A 603 18.02 1.80 40.30
N ALA A 604 17.09 2.75 40.37
CA ALA A 604 17.03 3.78 41.44
C ALA A 604 16.63 3.23 42.81
N VAL A 605 15.87 2.12 42.84
CA VAL A 605 15.55 1.40 44.06
C VAL A 605 16.46 0.17 44.13
N ARG A 606 17.27 0.03 45.18
CA ARG A 606 18.09 -1.16 45.43
C ARG A 606 17.51 -1.95 46.60
N GLY A 607 17.24 -3.22 46.34
CA GLY A 607 16.84 -4.19 47.34
C GLY A 607 16.80 -5.59 46.75
N SER A 608 16.93 -6.58 47.62
CA SER A 608 16.84 -8.00 47.27
C SER A 608 16.23 -8.77 48.43
N GLY A 609 15.48 -9.82 48.12
CA GLY A 609 14.84 -10.69 49.09
C GLY A 609 14.85 -12.14 48.61
N GLN A 610 14.90 -13.05 49.57
CA GLN A 610 14.66 -14.47 49.33
C GLN A 610 13.15 -14.73 49.24
N GLY A 611 12.77 -15.75 48.46
CA GLY A 611 11.39 -16.10 48.16
C GLY A 611 10.81 -15.34 46.97
N ASN A 612 9.49 -15.47 46.82
CA ASN A 612 8.74 -14.94 45.68
C ASN A 612 8.10 -13.57 45.94
N LEU A 613 8.44 -12.90 47.04
CA LEU A 613 7.90 -11.60 47.42
C LEU A 613 9.04 -10.63 47.79
N LEU A 614 8.84 -9.36 47.50
CA LEU A 614 9.76 -8.29 47.87
C LEU A 614 8.99 -7.03 48.23
N ALA A 615 9.39 -6.38 49.32
CA ALA A 615 8.91 -5.06 49.73
C ALA A 615 10.11 -4.20 50.14
N VAL A 616 10.33 -3.08 49.44
CA VAL A 616 11.48 -2.18 49.67
C VAL A 616 10.96 -0.76 49.79
N LYS A 617 11.42 0.00 50.79
CA LYS A 617 11.10 1.42 50.90
C LYS A 617 11.55 2.16 49.64
N ALA A 618 10.69 3.02 49.11
CA ALA A 618 10.93 3.78 47.90
C ALA A 618 10.50 5.24 48.07
N LYS A 619 10.68 6.03 47.02
CA LYS A 619 10.14 7.38 46.91
C LYS A 619 8.98 7.40 45.93
N GLU A 620 8.15 8.43 46.01
CA GLU A 620 7.12 8.69 45.02
C GLU A 620 7.73 8.74 43.61
N GLY A 621 7.05 8.11 42.64
CA GLY A 621 7.49 8.07 41.24
C GLY A 621 8.75 7.24 40.97
N ALA A 622 9.30 6.51 41.95
CA ALA A 622 10.50 5.70 41.75
C ALA A 622 10.25 4.58 40.73
N GLN A 623 11.19 4.43 39.78
CA GLN A 623 11.19 3.35 38.80
C GLN A 623 12.32 2.35 39.10
N ALA A 624 12.01 1.07 38.97
CA ALA A 624 12.98 -0.01 39.16
C ALA A 624 12.74 -1.13 38.13
N GLY A 625 13.84 -1.74 37.69
CA GLY A 625 13.77 -3.06 37.05
C GLY A 625 13.67 -4.16 38.08
N LEU A 626 13.11 -5.29 37.65
CA LEU A 626 13.00 -6.49 38.48
C LEU A 626 13.75 -7.64 37.82
N LYS A 627 14.52 -8.36 38.63
CA LYS A 627 15.14 -9.63 38.28
C LYS A 627 14.77 -10.64 39.35
N GLY A 628 14.42 -11.85 38.94
CA GLY A 628 14.21 -12.97 39.83
C GLY A 628 15.01 -14.18 39.40
N THR A 629 15.23 -15.09 40.33
CA THR A 629 15.79 -16.41 40.08
C THR A 629 14.75 -17.45 40.48
N LEU A 630 14.43 -18.37 39.58
CA LEU A 630 13.54 -19.49 39.86
C LEU A 630 14.25 -20.56 40.71
N ALA A 631 13.48 -21.46 41.30
CA ALA A 631 13.99 -22.57 42.11
C ALA A 631 14.92 -23.53 41.34
N ASP A 632 14.80 -23.58 40.01
CA ASP A 632 15.69 -24.34 39.11
C ASP A 632 16.97 -23.57 38.72
N GLY A 633 17.17 -22.36 39.26
CA GLY A 633 18.31 -21.48 38.97
C GLY A 633 18.13 -20.59 37.73
N ARG A 634 17.04 -20.74 36.95
CA ARG A 634 16.80 -19.93 35.76
C ARG A 634 16.46 -18.49 36.15
N ALA A 635 17.09 -17.52 35.49
CA ALA A 635 16.78 -16.10 35.68
C ALA A 635 15.49 -15.71 34.94
N ILE A 636 14.69 -14.84 35.56
CA ILE A 636 13.50 -14.22 34.97
C ILE A 636 13.56 -12.70 35.18
N ASN A 637 12.99 -11.93 34.26
CA ASN A 637 12.85 -10.48 34.37
C ASN A 637 11.42 -10.11 34.73
N GLY A 638 11.23 -8.88 35.23
CA GLY A 638 9.89 -8.30 35.36
C GLY A 638 9.17 -8.25 34.00
N LEU A 639 7.88 -8.55 34.02
CA LEU A 639 6.99 -8.49 32.84
C LEU A 639 7.00 -7.09 32.23
N ARG A 640 7.23 -6.98 30.91
CA ARG A 640 7.33 -5.72 30.16
C ARG A 640 6.93 -5.89 28.70
#